data_AF-A0A9D8P5C2-F1
#
_entry.id   AF-A0A9D8P5C2-F1
#
_cell.length_a   1.000
_cell.length_b   1.000
_cell.length_c   1.000
_cell.angle_alpha   90.00
_cell.angle_beta   90.00
_cell.angle_gamma   90.00
#
_symmetry.space_group_name_H-M   'P 1'
#
loop_
_entity.id
_entity.type
_entity.pdbx_description
1 polymer ?
#
loop_
_entity_poly.entity_id
_entity_poly.type
_entity_poly.pdbx_seq_one_letter_code
_entity_poly.pdbx_strand_id
1 'polypeptide(L)'
;MLNPNRIAKEGTAHAVVRNSVLSVGLSIICSACGASDNSRSALKHDAAKPVRNSLAWNWRDVSDAEYSDVMAVILGIPQNAILPSTHELTERVQSWVDRIDTTMRSRHADELANVPKPRAKVITKADPNAFVAPVPSCYDVPVRFGDSVSPRRRSGSSVSKVIIESRLGSVQPWESGAPCIDGASTQDAAETLQQLVARFNASSPNGCKFSIASDGALIVGKACEVDSSLGSVSGADGIVLLQTANHVTVHSGILSMMSEAAFASVLTHELGHYYRAHVTAHEADYGFFYTQTPEHIDHRPQAEPKLAELGTQAVKATEVLDRSTYFVKVEGQQLRSNYYFLVGSLVAKSRTASPACKAAYVEATSYSFEDTMGMFPIQKDLKPGQAEAYLAFESAALACLKTLKFGGSMGFAAGSGYSWASLKDLAAKPTWPKWLADVTPDSETALAELNLFVADSVGASSAESVESSVADAVLKLNRSLESVEDHAVTVLEKAHEERLGQYTYEQEADDFAVEVTAKIGLDPVAVTDAMRSLGKGQQSSLHGMSLGEKDCEKLMKNKWHDADGQYVFVPVGGFVDPHHSICYRIFNIDREVSAHKVVKANVKLPAYDDHSWKDLQREADRKGIDFLDEDKGSHTNRWPSVAATLRRFGKLSCLFDSSH
;
A
#
# COMPACT_ATOMS: atom_id res chain seq x y z
N MET A 1 -43.68 -10.37 -5.24
CA MET A 1 -44.98 -9.75 -4.87
C MET A 1 -44.67 -8.40 -4.24
N LEU A 2 -44.82 -7.30 -4.99
CA LEU A 2 -44.60 -5.95 -4.47
C LEU A 2 -45.83 -5.09 -4.73
N ASN A 3 -46.24 -4.39 -3.67
CA ASN A 3 -47.45 -3.61 -3.51
C ASN A 3 -47.19 -2.14 -3.92
N PRO A 4 -47.89 -1.57 -4.91
CA PRO A 4 -47.83 -0.15 -5.22
C PRO A 4 -49.06 0.57 -4.64
N ASN A 5 -48.86 1.74 -4.02
CA ASN A 5 -49.77 2.91 -4.11
C ASN A 5 -49.43 3.99 -3.07
N ARG A 6 -49.04 5.17 -3.54
CA ARG A 6 -49.74 6.42 -3.19
C ARG A 6 -49.43 7.55 -4.17
N ILE A 7 -50.47 7.95 -4.89
CA ILE A 7 -50.62 9.18 -5.69
C ILE A 7 -51.45 10.17 -4.87
N ALA A 8 -51.12 11.47 -4.97
CA ALA A 8 -52.02 12.64 -5.19
C ALA A 8 -51.38 13.92 -4.62
N LYS A 9 -50.97 14.89 -5.48
CA LYS A 9 -51.73 16.09 -5.95
C LYS A 9 -51.80 17.19 -4.87
N GLU A 10 -51.71 18.50 -5.11
CA GLU A 10 -51.88 19.39 -6.27
C GLU A 10 -51.37 20.79 -5.85
N GLY A 11 -51.02 21.66 -6.82
CA GLY A 11 -50.76 23.08 -6.56
C GLY A 11 -50.18 23.83 -7.76
N THR A 12 -51.03 24.50 -8.53
CA THR A 12 -50.77 25.17 -9.82
C THR A 12 -50.72 26.70 -9.73
N ALA A 13 -49.94 27.29 -10.67
CA ALA A 13 -50.07 28.62 -11.32
C ALA A 13 -49.71 29.88 -10.49
N HIS A 14 -49.19 31.02 -10.98
CA HIS A 14 -48.89 31.68 -12.27
C HIS A 14 -47.54 32.46 -12.07
N ALA A 15 -46.81 33.08 -13.01
CA ALA A 15 -47.19 33.89 -14.17
C ALA A 15 -46.02 34.11 -15.15
N VAL A 16 -46.44 34.46 -16.37
CA VAL A 16 -45.70 34.90 -17.56
C VAL A 16 -45.19 36.34 -17.40
N VAL A 17 -43.96 36.62 -17.81
CA VAL A 17 -43.58 37.88 -18.48
C VAL A 17 -42.59 37.59 -19.61
N ARG A 18 -42.86 38.14 -20.78
CA ARG A 18 -42.12 38.05 -22.04
C ARG A 18 -41.70 39.46 -22.48
N ASN A 19 -40.70 39.53 -23.37
CA ASN A 19 -40.34 40.63 -24.29
C ASN A 19 -39.44 41.74 -23.69
N SER A 20 -38.40 42.30 -24.34
CA SER A 20 -38.01 42.34 -25.76
C SER A 20 -36.61 42.97 -25.99
N VAL A 21 -35.93 42.51 -27.05
CA VAL A 21 -35.22 43.28 -28.12
C VAL A 21 -33.84 43.95 -27.92
N LEU A 22 -32.87 43.39 -28.67
CA LEU A 22 -31.79 43.92 -29.53
C LEU A 22 -31.47 45.43 -29.61
N SER A 23 -30.16 45.76 -29.63
CA SER A 23 -29.43 46.53 -30.68
C SER A 23 -27.92 46.58 -30.33
N VAL A 24 -27.05 45.88 -31.07
CA VAL A 24 -26.15 46.38 -32.15
C VAL A 24 -25.19 47.50 -31.73
N GLY A 25 -23.90 47.17 -31.67
CA GLY A 25 -22.77 48.10 -31.52
C GLY A 25 -21.47 47.46 -32.00
N LEU A 26 -21.28 47.51 -33.32
CA LEU A 26 -20.13 47.04 -34.09
C LEU A 26 -18.92 47.96 -33.87
N SER A 27 -17.76 47.44 -33.43
CA SER A 27 -16.41 47.97 -33.76
C SER A 27 -15.29 47.09 -33.19
N ILE A 28 -14.18 47.02 -33.95
CA ILE A 28 -12.87 46.40 -33.69
C ILE A 28 -12.70 44.98 -34.27
N ILE A 29 -12.36 44.97 -35.57
CA ILE A 29 -11.57 43.94 -36.24
C ILE A 29 -10.09 44.39 -36.20
N CYS A 30 -9.19 43.40 -36.13
CA CYS A 30 -7.72 43.49 -36.20
C CYS A 30 -6.95 43.58 -34.87
N SER A 31 -6.97 42.50 -34.08
CA SER A 31 -5.85 42.01 -33.24
C SER A 31 -6.07 40.53 -32.93
N ALA A 32 -5.97 39.67 -33.94
CA ALA A 32 -6.11 38.22 -33.81
C ALA A 32 -4.92 37.53 -34.49
N CYS A 33 -3.74 37.66 -33.88
CA CYS A 33 -2.55 36.84 -34.07
C CYS A 33 -1.79 36.96 -32.76
N GLY A 34 -1.87 35.93 -31.90
CA GLY A 34 -1.29 35.96 -30.56
C GLY A 34 -2.28 35.73 -29.41
N ALA A 35 -3.37 34.99 -29.64
CA ALA A 35 -3.93 34.21 -28.56
C ALA A 35 -3.06 32.96 -28.47
N SER A 36 -2.05 32.97 -27.61
CA SER A 36 -1.58 31.73 -27.00
C SER A 36 -2.84 31.05 -26.46
N ASP A 37 -3.16 29.87 -26.96
CA ASP A 37 -4.20 29.03 -26.40
C ASP A 37 -3.90 28.87 -24.91
N ASN A 38 -4.54 29.72 -24.09
CA ASN A 38 -4.77 29.49 -22.67
C ASN A 38 -5.84 28.39 -22.57
N SER A 39 -5.66 27.28 -23.29
CA SER A 39 -6.20 26.00 -22.88
C SER A 39 -5.50 25.71 -21.55
N ARG A 40 -6.09 26.24 -20.48
CA ARG A 40 -5.87 25.77 -19.12
C ARG A 40 -5.94 24.27 -19.25
N SER A 41 -4.80 23.62 -19.07
CA SER A 41 -4.65 22.17 -19.12
C SER A 41 -5.50 21.60 -17.99
N ALA A 42 -6.78 21.44 -18.26
CA ALA A 42 -7.70 20.56 -17.55
C ALA A 42 -7.23 19.15 -17.92
N LEU A 43 -6.23 18.68 -17.19
CA LEU A 43 -5.75 17.30 -17.21
C LEU A 43 -5.70 16.86 -15.74
N LYS A 44 -5.91 15.56 -15.49
CA LYS A 44 -5.98 14.98 -14.13
C LYS A 44 -4.72 15.18 -13.30
N HIS A 45 -3.63 15.44 -13.98
CA HIS A 45 -2.43 16.05 -13.50
C HIS A 45 -2.16 17.23 -14.43
N ASP A 46 -1.68 18.37 -13.94
CA ASP A 46 -1.36 19.49 -14.82
C ASP A 46 -0.22 19.03 -15.73
N ALA A 47 -0.51 18.62 -16.98
CA ALA A 47 0.52 18.09 -17.87
C ALA A 47 1.56 19.15 -18.24
N ALA A 48 1.27 20.43 -17.98
CA ALA A 48 2.27 21.49 -18.05
C ALA A 48 3.26 21.44 -16.86
N LYS A 49 2.93 20.73 -15.78
CA LYS A 49 3.71 20.55 -14.54
C LYS A 49 3.99 19.07 -14.28
N PRO A 50 5.00 18.48 -14.95
CA PRO A 50 5.35 17.08 -14.78
C PRO A 50 5.86 16.77 -13.37
N VAL A 51 6.31 17.79 -12.64
CA VAL A 51 6.73 17.69 -11.24
C VAL A 51 5.71 18.28 -10.30
N ARG A 52 5.58 17.69 -9.11
CA ARG A 52 4.73 18.25 -8.04
C ARG A 52 5.25 19.63 -7.60
N ASN A 53 6.56 19.76 -7.46
CA ASN A 53 7.29 20.99 -7.18
C ASN A 53 8.77 20.78 -7.56
N SER A 54 9.52 21.86 -7.80
CA SER A 54 10.93 21.80 -8.23
C SER A 54 11.94 21.84 -7.07
N LEU A 55 11.51 21.45 -5.85
CA LEU A 55 12.38 21.49 -4.67
C LEU A 55 13.41 20.35 -4.76
N ALA A 56 14.69 20.70 -4.75
CA ALA A 56 15.78 19.76 -4.97
C ALA A 56 15.79 18.60 -3.96
N TRP A 57 15.29 18.81 -2.73
CA TRP A 57 15.25 17.79 -1.70
C TRP A 57 14.29 16.63 -1.99
N ASN A 58 13.41 16.73 -2.98
CA ASN A 58 12.55 15.59 -3.34
C ASN A 58 13.33 14.45 -4.02
N TRP A 59 14.47 14.76 -4.63
CA TRP A 59 15.28 13.83 -5.42
C TRP A 59 16.67 13.68 -4.85
N ARG A 60 17.29 12.56 -5.19
CA ARG A 60 18.70 12.32 -4.95
C ARG A 60 19.34 11.77 -6.22
N ASP A 61 20.46 12.38 -6.60
CA ASP A 61 21.37 11.76 -7.56
C ASP A 61 22.24 10.76 -6.79
N VAL A 62 22.13 9.48 -7.16
CA VAL A 62 22.70 8.35 -6.41
C VAL A 62 23.71 7.65 -7.29
N SER A 63 24.98 7.51 -6.93
CA SER A 63 25.91 6.73 -7.75
C SER A 63 25.49 5.25 -7.85
N ASP A 64 26.00 4.52 -8.84
CA ASP A 64 25.68 3.10 -9.00
C ASP A 64 26.16 2.25 -7.80
N ALA A 65 27.26 2.65 -7.17
CA ALA A 65 27.78 2.01 -5.96
C ALA A 65 26.84 2.25 -4.76
N GLU A 66 26.48 3.51 -4.51
CA GLU A 66 25.53 3.87 -3.43
C GLU A 66 24.18 3.17 -3.62
N TYR A 67 23.66 3.14 -4.85
CA TYR A 67 22.43 2.42 -5.16
C TYR A 67 22.54 0.94 -4.80
N SER A 68 23.62 0.28 -5.21
CA SER A 68 23.82 -1.15 -4.97
C SER A 68 23.95 -1.46 -3.48
N ASP A 69 24.65 -0.61 -2.71
CA ASP A 69 24.79 -0.75 -1.26
C ASP A 69 23.46 -0.56 -0.53
N VAL A 70 22.67 0.44 -0.93
CA VAL A 70 21.36 0.70 -0.35
C VAL A 70 20.39 -0.44 -0.68
N MET A 71 20.32 -0.91 -1.93
CA MET A 71 19.45 -2.02 -2.32
C MET A 71 19.81 -3.34 -1.62
N ALA A 72 21.10 -3.61 -1.43
CA ALA A 72 21.55 -4.79 -0.72
C ALA A 72 21.09 -4.82 0.74
N VAL A 73 21.07 -3.66 1.42
CA VAL A 73 20.64 -3.60 2.83
C VAL A 73 19.12 -3.47 2.95
N ILE A 74 18.49 -2.63 2.14
CA ILE A 74 17.06 -2.32 2.26
C ILE A 74 16.19 -3.44 1.70
N LEU A 75 16.52 -3.92 0.50
CA LEU A 75 15.71 -4.91 -0.23
C LEU A 75 16.32 -6.31 -0.24
N GLY A 76 17.52 -6.48 0.34
CA GLY A 76 18.22 -7.76 0.29
C GLY A 76 18.67 -8.14 -1.13
N ILE A 77 18.75 -7.18 -2.05
CA ILE A 77 19.12 -7.44 -3.44
C ILE A 77 20.65 -7.44 -3.55
N PRO A 78 21.29 -8.59 -3.75
CA PRO A 78 22.75 -8.65 -3.75
C PRO A 78 23.30 -7.97 -5.02
N GLN A 79 24.48 -7.37 -4.92
CA GLN A 79 25.07 -6.58 -6.01
C GLN A 79 25.24 -7.39 -7.32
N ASN A 80 25.51 -8.69 -7.22
CA ASN A 80 25.66 -9.58 -8.39
C ASN A 80 24.33 -9.87 -9.11
N ALA A 81 23.18 -9.62 -8.48
CA ALA A 81 21.88 -9.70 -9.14
C ALA A 81 21.59 -8.47 -10.02
N ILE A 82 22.33 -7.37 -9.85
CA ILE A 82 22.16 -6.15 -10.65
C ILE A 82 23.03 -6.25 -11.89
N LEU A 83 22.40 -6.27 -13.07
CA LEU A 83 23.12 -6.31 -14.34
C LEU A 83 23.93 -5.03 -14.55
N PRO A 84 25.15 -5.11 -15.10
CA PRO A 84 25.94 -3.91 -15.41
C PRO A 84 25.22 -3.03 -16.44
N SER A 85 25.57 -1.74 -16.47
CA SER A 85 24.99 -0.78 -17.42
C SER A 85 25.25 -1.12 -18.89
N THR A 86 26.31 -1.90 -19.16
CA THR A 86 26.70 -2.38 -20.49
C THR A 86 26.03 -3.70 -20.88
N HIS A 87 25.12 -4.23 -20.07
CA HIS A 87 24.37 -5.44 -20.44
C HIS A 87 23.25 -5.07 -21.42
N GLU A 88 23.01 -5.89 -22.44
CA GLU A 88 22.01 -5.62 -23.51
C GLU A 88 20.61 -5.28 -22.97
N LEU A 89 20.14 -6.01 -21.95
CA LEU A 89 18.90 -5.70 -21.23
C LEU A 89 18.93 -4.31 -20.59
N THR A 90 19.98 -3.98 -19.85
CA THR A 90 20.10 -2.68 -19.18
C THR A 90 20.18 -1.53 -20.18
N GLU A 91 20.95 -1.68 -21.26
CA GLU A 91 21.03 -0.69 -22.35
C GLU A 91 19.67 -0.50 -23.03
N ARG A 92 18.92 -1.58 -23.24
CA ARG A 92 17.57 -1.49 -23.80
C ARG A 92 16.65 -0.69 -22.90
N VAL A 93 16.60 -1.01 -21.63
CA VAL A 93 15.76 -0.32 -20.64
C VAL A 93 16.19 1.15 -20.54
N GLN A 94 17.50 1.42 -20.45
CA GLN A 94 18.02 2.79 -20.43
C GLN A 94 17.63 3.58 -21.68
N SER A 95 17.62 2.96 -22.86
CA SER A 95 17.23 3.66 -24.10
C SER A 95 15.78 4.17 -24.06
N TRP A 96 14.87 3.40 -23.44
CA TRP A 96 13.48 3.84 -23.22
C TRP A 96 13.40 4.94 -22.17
N VAL A 97 14.13 4.80 -21.05
CA VAL A 97 14.24 5.83 -20.02
C VAL A 97 14.77 7.15 -20.60
N ASP A 98 15.82 7.11 -21.42
CA ASP A 98 16.41 8.28 -22.08
C ASP A 98 15.44 8.94 -23.05
N ARG A 99 14.66 8.14 -23.79
CA ARG A 99 13.63 8.67 -24.71
C ARG A 99 12.52 9.37 -23.94
N ILE A 100 12.08 8.79 -22.84
CA ILE A 100 11.06 9.38 -21.97
C ILE A 100 11.60 10.68 -21.37
N ASP A 101 12.80 10.67 -20.76
CA ASP A 101 13.41 11.85 -20.15
C ASP A 101 13.67 12.97 -21.16
N THR A 102 14.17 12.63 -22.36
CA THR A 102 14.34 13.60 -23.45
C THR A 102 13.01 14.25 -23.82
N THR A 103 11.94 13.46 -23.92
CA THR A 103 10.60 13.97 -24.23
C THR A 103 10.10 14.91 -23.14
N MET A 104 10.27 14.53 -21.86
CA MET A 104 9.86 15.35 -20.71
C MET A 104 10.64 16.65 -20.63
N ARG A 105 11.99 16.60 -20.69
CA ARG A 105 12.84 17.79 -20.61
C ARG A 105 12.71 18.73 -21.81
N SER A 106 12.40 18.21 -22.99
CA SER A 106 12.15 19.07 -24.17
C SER A 106 10.91 19.96 -23.99
N ARG A 107 9.97 19.55 -23.15
CA ARG A 107 8.70 20.24 -22.90
C ARG A 107 8.69 21.04 -21.59
N HIS A 108 9.51 20.63 -20.63
CA HIS A 108 9.49 21.13 -19.25
C HIS A 108 10.92 21.37 -18.73
N ALA A 109 11.74 22.04 -19.54
CA ALA A 109 13.16 22.23 -19.24
C ALA A 109 13.38 22.98 -17.93
N ASP A 110 12.58 24.02 -17.67
CA ASP A 110 12.68 24.87 -16.49
C ASP A 110 12.22 24.13 -15.22
N GLU A 111 11.10 23.38 -15.30
CA GLU A 111 10.59 22.62 -14.16
C GLU A 111 11.50 21.44 -13.78
N LEU A 112 12.21 20.87 -14.75
CA LEU A 112 13.10 19.71 -14.56
C LEU A 112 14.57 20.10 -14.38
N ALA A 113 14.91 21.39 -14.32
CA ALA A 113 16.29 21.86 -14.24
C ALA A 113 17.06 21.28 -13.03
N ASN A 114 16.38 21.08 -11.90
CA ASN A 114 16.94 20.54 -10.66
C ASN A 114 16.60 19.06 -10.41
N VAL A 115 15.93 18.40 -11.36
CA VAL A 115 15.62 16.98 -11.27
C VAL A 115 16.76 16.20 -11.94
N PRO A 116 17.45 15.29 -11.24
CA PRO A 116 18.50 14.47 -11.85
C PRO A 116 17.98 13.69 -13.08
N LYS A 117 18.88 13.22 -13.95
CA LYS A 117 18.46 12.32 -15.03
C LYS A 117 18.18 10.93 -14.48
N PRO A 118 17.04 10.29 -14.83
CA PRO A 118 16.76 8.92 -14.43
C PRO A 118 17.70 7.93 -15.14
N ARG A 119 18.05 6.85 -14.46
CA ARG A 119 18.88 5.74 -14.94
C ARG A 119 18.19 4.42 -14.71
N ALA A 120 18.36 3.47 -15.61
CA ALA A 120 17.82 2.14 -15.49
C ALA A 120 18.73 1.21 -14.67
N LYS A 121 18.12 0.33 -13.87
CA LYS A 121 18.76 -0.82 -13.25
C LYS A 121 17.94 -2.06 -13.53
N VAL A 122 18.58 -3.13 -13.98
CA VAL A 122 17.92 -4.41 -14.23
C VAL A 122 18.43 -5.43 -13.23
N ILE A 123 17.50 -6.07 -12.52
CA ILE A 123 17.76 -7.10 -11.53
C ILE A 123 17.38 -8.46 -12.12
N THR A 124 18.25 -9.45 -11.98
CA THR A 124 18.00 -10.83 -12.42
C THR A 124 17.06 -11.53 -11.44
N LYS A 125 15.76 -11.27 -11.56
CA LYS A 125 14.70 -11.87 -10.74
C LYS A 125 13.52 -12.26 -11.63
N ALA A 126 12.99 -13.46 -11.41
CA ALA A 126 11.89 -14.01 -12.21
C ALA A 126 10.53 -13.37 -11.92
N ASP A 127 10.35 -12.80 -10.72
CA ASP A 127 9.12 -12.09 -10.34
C ASP A 127 9.03 -10.76 -11.12
N PRO A 128 7.89 -10.49 -11.80
CA PRO A 128 7.69 -9.28 -12.57
C PRO A 128 7.42 -8.06 -11.68
N ASN A 129 8.37 -7.12 -11.66
CA ASN A 129 8.25 -5.88 -10.90
C ASN A 129 9.07 -4.77 -11.56
N ALA A 130 8.63 -3.53 -11.40
CA ALA A 130 9.41 -2.34 -11.64
C ALA A 130 9.07 -1.30 -10.58
N PHE A 131 10.03 -0.46 -10.20
CA PHE A 131 9.82 0.56 -9.18
C PHE A 131 10.83 1.70 -9.26
N VAL A 132 10.50 2.82 -8.63
CA VAL A 132 11.45 3.90 -8.31
C VAL A 132 11.82 3.82 -6.84
N ALA A 133 13.11 3.59 -6.58
CA ALA A 133 13.57 3.36 -5.21
C ALA A 133 13.56 4.66 -4.37
N PRO A 134 12.95 4.66 -3.18
CA PRO A 134 13.26 5.61 -2.14
C PRO A 134 14.66 5.32 -1.58
N VAL A 135 15.47 6.37 -1.39
CA VAL A 135 16.80 6.27 -0.78
C VAL A 135 16.88 7.10 0.50
N PRO A 136 17.41 6.54 1.60
CA PRO A 136 17.65 7.29 2.82
C PRO A 136 18.83 8.24 2.63
N SER A 137 18.60 9.52 2.90
CA SER A 137 19.63 10.56 2.86
C SER A 137 19.86 11.17 4.23
N CYS A 138 21.11 11.19 4.65
CA CYS A 138 21.56 11.57 5.99
C CYS A 138 21.99 13.02 6.04
N TYR A 139 21.39 13.79 6.94
CA TYR A 139 21.77 15.17 7.21
C TYR A 139 22.24 15.30 8.65
N ASP A 140 23.41 15.92 8.87
CA ASP A 140 23.97 16.19 10.20
C ASP A 140 23.30 17.43 10.83
N VAL A 141 22.01 17.30 11.06
CA VAL A 141 21.13 18.32 11.61
C VAL A 141 20.66 17.86 12.99
N PRO A 142 21.00 18.58 14.06
CA PRO A 142 20.53 18.22 15.39
C PRO A 142 19.00 18.23 15.43
N VAL A 143 18.41 17.15 15.93
CA VAL A 143 16.97 17.03 16.15
C VAL A 143 16.70 17.14 17.65
N ARG A 144 15.78 18.01 18.06
CA ARG A 144 15.32 18.12 19.45
C ARG A 144 13.85 17.78 19.52
N PHE A 145 13.49 16.96 20.47
CA PHE A 145 12.09 16.63 20.70
C PHE A 145 11.52 17.61 21.73
N GLY A 146 10.35 18.21 21.47
CA GLY A 146 9.72 19.13 22.43
C GLY A 146 9.48 18.50 23.82
N ASP A 147 9.41 19.35 24.85
CA ASP A 147 9.34 18.96 26.28
C ASP A 147 8.15 18.05 26.65
N SER A 148 7.10 17.99 25.83
CA SER A 148 5.91 17.20 26.11
C SER A 148 5.95 15.78 25.54
N VAL A 149 6.98 15.42 24.78
CA VAL A 149 7.01 14.14 24.08
C VAL A 149 7.28 12.97 25.04
N SER A 150 7.89 13.19 26.21
CA SER A 150 7.91 12.22 27.32
C SER A 150 8.46 12.86 28.62
N PRO A 151 7.80 12.67 29.79
CA PRO A 151 8.21 13.28 31.07
C PRO A 151 9.43 12.62 31.74
N ARG A 152 10.03 11.55 31.18
CA ARG A 152 11.13 10.79 31.80
C ARG A 152 12.45 10.81 30.99
N ARG A 153 12.84 11.97 30.47
CA ARG A 153 14.12 12.10 29.77
C ARG A 153 15.29 12.18 30.73
N ARG A 154 16.31 11.37 30.49
CA ARG A 154 17.64 11.61 31.07
C ARG A 154 18.27 12.74 30.27
N SER A 155 18.62 13.85 30.90
CA SER A 155 19.30 14.94 30.20
C SER A 155 20.63 14.43 29.63
N GLY A 156 20.85 14.59 28.33
CA GLY A 156 22.14 14.30 27.68
C GLY A 156 22.24 12.99 26.91
N SER A 157 21.19 12.18 26.81
CA SER A 157 21.16 11.08 25.83
C SER A 157 20.58 11.54 24.48
N SER A 158 21.34 11.34 23.40
CA SER A 158 20.91 11.44 22.00
C SER A 158 21.05 10.08 21.32
N VAL A 159 20.25 9.85 20.29
CA VAL A 159 20.52 8.80 19.30
C VAL A 159 21.30 9.40 18.13
N SER A 160 22.02 8.58 17.37
CA SER A 160 22.81 9.11 16.24
C SER A 160 21.92 9.79 15.21
N LYS A 161 20.90 9.11 14.70
CA LYS A 161 19.99 9.64 13.67
C LYS A 161 18.55 9.20 13.91
N VAL A 162 17.61 9.99 13.42
CA VAL A 162 16.17 9.66 13.39
C VAL A 162 15.61 9.88 12.01
N ILE A 163 14.65 9.07 11.61
CA ILE A 163 13.91 9.24 10.36
C ILE A 163 12.54 9.84 10.64
N ILE A 164 12.14 10.77 9.78
CA ILE A 164 10.82 11.40 9.83
C ILE A 164 9.95 10.76 8.77
N GLU A 165 8.91 10.06 9.21
CA GLU A 165 7.88 9.58 8.30
C GLU A 165 6.93 10.73 7.96
N SER A 166 7.20 11.35 6.81
CA SER A 166 6.48 12.55 6.38
C SER A 166 4.99 12.31 6.12
N ARG A 167 4.55 11.06 5.86
CA ARG A 167 3.15 10.73 5.62
C ARG A 167 2.34 10.67 6.92
N LEU A 168 2.90 10.07 7.97
CA LEU A 168 2.23 9.86 9.25
C LEU A 168 2.52 10.97 10.27
N GLY A 169 3.60 11.72 10.07
CA GLY A 169 4.11 12.65 11.08
C GLY A 169 4.69 11.95 12.30
N SER A 170 5.30 10.78 12.09
CA SER A 170 5.98 10.00 13.12
C SER A 170 7.50 10.16 13.03
N VAL A 171 8.19 10.10 14.17
CA VAL A 171 9.64 10.12 14.27
C VAL A 171 10.15 8.84 14.91
N GLN A 172 11.06 8.16 14.23
CA GLN A 172 11.57 6.84 14.63
C GLN A 172 13.11 6.85 14.65
N PRO A 173 13.77 6.00 15.48
CA PRO A 173 15.22 5.88 15.42
C PRO A 173 15.63 5.35 14.04
N TRP A 174 16.68 5.92 13.46
CA TRP A 174 17.36 5.30 12.33
C TRP A 174 18.35 4.28 12.87
N GLU A 175 18.28 3.05 12.37
CA GLU A 175 19.06 1.95 12.91
C GLU A 175 20.57 2.17 12.76
N SER A 176 21.30 1.88 13.83
CA SER A 176 22.75 1.99 13.84
C SER A 176 23.36 1.02 12.82
N GLY A 177 23.93 1.56 11.75
CA GLY A 177 24.58 0.80 10.68
C GLY A 177 23.74 0.64 9.40
N ALA A 178 22.48 1.08 9.40
CA ALA A 178 21.71 1.15 8.15
C ALA A 178 22.33 2.21 7.22
N PRO A 179 22.63 1.88 5.95
CA PRO A 179 23.28 2.79 5.04
C PRO A 179 22.34 3.94 4.72
N CYS A 180 22.93 5.12 4.59
CA CYS A 180 22.28 6.30 4.07
C CYS A 180 23.29 7.08 3.25
N ILE A 181 22.79 7.80 2.28
CA ILE A 181 23.59 8.62 1.38
C ILE A 181 23.80 9.97 2.06
N ASP A 182 25.03 10.46 2.11
CA ASP A 182 25.32 11.77 2.72
C ASP A 182 24.54 12.87 1.99
N GLY A 183 23.76 13.62 2.75
CA GLY A 183 22.96 14.75 2.26
C GLY A 183 23.82 15.86 1.66
N ALA A 184 23.17 16.87 1.11
CA ALA A 184 23.87 18.07 0.65
C ALA A 184 24.61 18.75 1.83
N SER A 185 25.52 19.67 1.53
CA SER A 185 26.36 20.34 2.53
C SER A 185 25.53 21.00 3.64
N THR A 186 26.14 21.32 4.80
CA THR A 186 25.43 21.92 5.94
C THR A 186 24.69 23.23 5.61
N GLN A 187 25.17 24.01 4.63
CA GLN A 187 24.47 25.21 4.15
C GLN A 187 23.22 24.85 3.35
N ASP A 188 23.31 23.86 2.46
CA ASP A 188 22.18 23.35 1.68
C ASP A 188 21.15 22.63 2.56
N ALA A 189 21.62 22.04 3.66
CA ALA A 189 20.77 21.38 4.66
C ALA A 189 19.81 22.38 5.32
N ALA A 190 20.26 23.61 5.64
CA ALA A 190 19.39 24.62 6.25
C ALA A 190 18.22 25.03 5.33
N GLU A 191 18.49 25.26 4.05
CA GLU A 191 17.45 25.56 3.06
C GLU A 191 16.52 24.35 2.85
N THR A 192 17.10 23.16 2.71
CA THR A 192 16.35 21.90 2.59
C THR A 192 15.39 21.72 3.76
N LEU A 193 15.86 21.93 5.00
CA LEU A 193 15.01 21.86 6.19
C LEU A 193 13.92 22.91 6.18
N GLN A 194 14.20 24.15 5.80
CA GLN A 194 13.18 25.20 5.74
C GLN A 194 12.06 24.81 4.77
N GLN A 195 12.43 24.30 3.59
CA GLN A 195 11.48 23.84 2.59
C GLN A 195 10.68 22.62 3.08
N LEU A 196 11.37 21.63 3.68
CA LEU A 196 10.74 20.46 4.28
C LEU A 196 9.74 20.85 5.38
N VAL A 197 10.15 21.69 6.32
CA VAL A 197 9.33 22.15 7.45
C VAL A 197 8.12 22.92 6.93
N ALA A 198 8.29 23.83 5.97
CA ALA A 198 7.19 24.56 5.36
C ALA A 198 6.19 23.61 4.68
N ARG A 199 6.68 22.65 3.89
CA ARG A 199 5.84 21.68 3.19
C ARG A 199 5.09 20.78 4.14
N PHE A 200 5.79 20.15 5.09
CA PHE A 200 5.19 19.25 6.07
C PHE A 200 4.15 19.98 6.93
N ASN A 201 4.48 21.18 7.41
CA ASN A 201 3.56 21.97 8.23
C ASN A 201 2.31 22.42 7.46
N ALA A 202 2.37 22.58 6.14
CA ALA A 202 1.20 22.91 5.34
C ALA A 202 0.21 21.75 5.24
N SER A 203 0.69 20.51 5.27
CA SER A 203 -0.12 19.31 5.00
C SER A 203 -0.39 18.42 6.21
N SER A 204 0.19 18.71 7.39
CA SER A 204 0.11 17.79 8.53
C SER A 204 -1.33 17.53 9.03
N PRO A 205 -1.81 16.27 9.00
CA PRO A 205 -3.19 15.92 9.28
C PRO A 205 -3.56 15.93 10.77
N ASN A 206 -2.57 15.79 11.66
CA ASN A 206 -2.78 15.65 13.11
C ASN A 206 -2.24 16.83 13.92
N GLY A 207 -1.96 17.95 13.26
CA GLY A 207 -1.35 19.11 13.93
C GLY A 207 0.10 18.90 14.37
N CYS A 208 0.74 17.79 13.96
CA CYS A 208 2.19 17.62 14.09
C CYS A 208 2.87 18.74 13.29
N LYS A 209 3.75 19.50 13.94
CA LYS A 209 4.48 20.58 13.30
C LYS A 209 5.96 20.47 13.64
N PHE A 210 6.79 20.86 12.69
CA PHE A 210 8.20 21.06 12.90
C PHE A 210 8.52 22.55 12.97
N SER A 211 9.62 22.90 13.63
CA SER A 211 10.18 24.25 13.55
C SER A 211 11.70 24.17 13.54
N ILE A 212 12.37 25.23 13.10
CA ILE A 212 13.84 25.29 13.09
C ILE A 212 14.25 26.29 14.17
N ALA A 213 15.11 25.86 15.09
CA ALA A 213 15.67 26.71 16.12
C ALA A 213 16.71 27.68 15.55
N SER A 214 17.08 28.70 16.33
CA SER A 214 18.05 29.72 15.90
C SER A 214 19.45 29.15 15.60
N ASP A 215 19.78 27.98 16.14
CA ASP A 215 21.02 27.26 15.89
C ASP A 215 20.90 26.19 14.80
N GLY A 216 19.80 26.20 14.03
CA GLY A 216 19.57 25.28 12.92
C GLY A 216 19.00 23.92 13.31
N ALA A 217 18.83 23.65 14.61
CA ALA A 217 18.27 22.38 15.05
C ALA A 217 16.79 22.23 14.64
N LEU A 218 16.41 21.05 14.17
CA LEU A 218 15.02 20.70 13.90
C LEU A 218 14.30 20.38 15.21
N ILE A 219 13.20 21.08 15.48
CA ILE A 219 12.36 20.88 16.66
C ILE A 219 11.13 20.08 16.27
N VAL A 220 10.95 18.91 16.88
CA VAL A 220 9.76 18.06 16.73
C VAL A 220 8.66 18.54 17.66
N GLY A 221 7.53 18.93 17.08
CA GLY A 221 6.38 19.45 17.79
C GLY A 221 5.66 18.41 18.65
N LYS A 222 4.86 18.91 19.59
CA LYS A 222 4.21 18.11 20.64
C LYS A 222 3.19 17.10 20.12
N ALA A 223 2.57 17.38 18.99
CA ALA A 223 1.55 16.53 18.37
C ALA A 223 2.14 15.50 17.40
N CYS A 224 3.45 15.48 17.21
CA CYS A 224 4.11 14.45 16.41
C CYS A 224 4.21 13.16 17.21
N GLU A 225 3.93 12.04 16.54
CA GLU A 225 4.14 10.73 17.12
C GLU A 225 5.64 10.47 17.20
N VAL A 226 6.12 9.99 18.34
CA VAL A 226 7.54 9.68 18.53
C VAL A 226 7.61 8.26 19.06
N ASP A 227 8.41 7.43 18.38
CA ASP A 227 8.56 6.03 18.72
C ASP A 227 8.92 5.86 20.20
N SER A 228 8.28 4.90 20.85
CA SER A 228 8.45 4.66 22.29
C SER A 228 9.91 4.40 22.71
N SER A 229 10.74 3.85 21.81
CA SER A 229 12.18 3.65 22.03
C SER A 229 12.95 4.97 22.19
N LEU A 230 12.44 6.07 21.62
CA LEU A 230 12.98 7.42 21.76
C LEU A 230 12.49 8.12 23.03
N GLY A 231 11.59 7.51 23.81
CA GLY A 231 10.96 8.11 24.99
C GLY A 231 11.93 8.50 26.12
N SER A 232 13.18 8.00 26.08
CA SER A 232 14.22 8.28 27.07
C SER A 232 15.32 9.25 26.60
N VAL A 233 15.35 9.60 25.30
CA VAL A 233 16.35 10.50 24.71
C VAL A 233 15.79 11.89 24.46
N SER A 234 16.67 12.89 24.47
CA SER A 234 16.30 14.31 24.29
C SER A 234 16.28 14.77 22.83
N GLY A 235 16.91 14.01 21.94
CA GLY A 235 17.06 14.36 20.54
C GLY A 235 17.88 13.34 19.75
N ALA A 236 18.32 13.75 18.58
CA ALA A 236 19.24 13.02 17.72
C ALA A 236 20.32 13.96 17.15
N ASP A 237 21.46 13.40 16.76
CA ASP A 237 22.56 14.17 16.19
C ASP A 237 22.35 14.48 14.70
N GLY A 238 21.52 13.69 14.02
CA GLY A 238 21.16 13.87 12.61
C GLY A 238 19.76 13.38 12.24
N ILE A 239 19.40 13.62 10.98
CA ILE A 239 18.10 13.25 10.40
C ILE A 239 18.24 12.42 9.11
N VAL A 240 17.39 11.40 9.09
CA VAL A 240 16.83 10.53 8.07
C VAL A 240 15.79 11.14 7.11
N LEU A 241 16.10 11.52 5.87
CA LEU A 241 15.05 11.88 4.89
C LEU A 241 15.01 10.85 3.75
N LEU A 242 13.82 10.33 3.45
CA LEU A 242 13.64 9.55 2.22
C LEU A 242 13.51 10.48 1.03
N GLN A 243 14.29 10.21 -0.01
CA GLN A 243 14.29 10.96 -1.26
C GLN A 243 14.07 10.02 -2.44
N THR A 244 13.58 10.54 -3.55
CA THR A 244 13.39 9.77 -4.79
C THR A 244 14.74 9.56 -5.48
N ALA A 245 15.23 8.33 -5.57
CA ALA A 245 16.47 8.05 -6.31
C ALA A 245 16.27 8.31 -7.80
N ASN A 246 17.34 8.67 -8.49
CA ASN A 246 17.34 8.75 -9.96
C ASN A 246 17.59 7.41 -10.64
N HIS A 247 17.18 6.30 -10.00
CA HIS A 247 17.19 4.97 -10.59
C HIS A 247 15.77 4.43 -10.69
N VAL A 248 15.41 3.95 -11.89
CA VAL A 248 14.25 3.13 -12.17
C VAL A 248 14.72 1.69 -12.23
N THR A 249 14.13 0.85 -11.41
CA THR A 249 14.55 -0.53 -11.19
C THR A 249 13.56 -1.47 -11.83
N VAL A 250 14.06 -2.50 -12.52
CA VAL A 250 13.26 -3.43 -13.29
C VAL A 250 13.73 -4.85 -12.97
N HIS A 251 12.83 -5.74 -12.57
CA HIS A 251 13.13 -7.17 -12.51
C HIS A 251 13.04 -7.77 -13.91
N SER A 252 13.98 -8.62 -14.29
CA SER A 252 14.01 -9.23 -15.63
C SER A 252 12.72 -9.99 -15.98
N GLY A 253 12.03 -10.57 -14.99
CA GLY A 253 10.77 -11.29 -15.19
C GLY A 253 9.65 -10.47 -15.84
N ILE A 254 9.64 -9.14 -15.67
CA ILE A 254 8.60 -8.30 -16.28
C ILE A 254 8.76 -8.18 -17.81
N LEU A 255 9.99 -8.34 -18.34
CA LEU A 255 10.22 -8.24 -19.78
C LEU A 255 9.60 -9.43 -20.53
N SER A 256 9.64 -10.63 -19.96
CA SER A 256 9.21 -11.85 -20.64
C SER A 256 7.68 -11.99 -20.73
N MET A 257 6.93 -11.27 -19.90
CA MET A 257 5.46 -11.38 -19.86
C MET A 257 4.71 -10.38 -20.74
N MET A 258 5.38 -9.42 -21.37
CA MET A 258 4.71 -8.34 -22.10
C MET A 258 5.40 -7.91 -23.40
N SER A 259 4.66 -7.23 -24.27
CA SER A 259 5.23 -6.62 -25.48
C SER A 259 6.16 -5.47 -25.10
N GLU A 260 7.05 -5.09 -26.02
CA GLU A 260 7.92 -3.94 -25.79
C GLU A 260 7.16 -2.63 -25.53
N ALA A 261 6.05 -2.40 -26.24
CA ALA A 261 5.26 -1.19 -26.03
C ALA A 261 4.60 -1.17 -24.64
N ALA A 262 4.11 -2.32 -24.17
CA ALA A 262 3.58 -2.47 -22.82
C ALA A 262 4.68 -2.28 -21.77
N PHE A 263 5.88 -2.84 -22.00
CA PHE A 263 7.03 -2.64 -21.12
C PHE A 263 7.46 -1.16 -21.04
N ALA A 264 7.55 -0.48 -22.18
CA ALA A 264 7.83 0.95 -22.20
C ALA A 264 6.75 1.75 -21.45
N SER A 265 5.49 1.29 -21.47
CA SER A 265 4.39 1.91 -20.71
C SER A 265 4.56 1.70 -19.19
N VAL A 266 5.04 0.54 -18.74
CA VAL A 266 5.46 0.35 -17.33
C VAL A 266 6.53 1.36 -16.95
N LEU A 267 7.55 1.57 -17.80
CA LEU A 267 8.58 2.58 -17.53
C LEU A 267 8.00 4.00 -17.46
N THR A 268 6.98 4.34 -18.27
CA THR A 268 6.32 5.65 -18.14
C THR A 268 5.55 5.79 -16.82
N HIS A 269 4.94 4.72 -16.34
CA HIS A 269 4.30 4.67 -15.02
C HIS A 269 5.32 4.87 -13.90
N GLU A 270 6.42 4.11 -13.90
CA GLU A 270 7.50 4.28 -12.91
C GLU A 270 8.10 5.68 -12.94
N LEU A 271 8.33 6.22 -14.13
CA LEU A 271 8.81 7.59 -14.28
C LEU A 271 7.76 8.62 -13.82
N GLY A 272 6.48 8.28 -13.78
CA GLY A 272 5.44 9.05 -13.08
C GLY A 272 5.75 9.17 -11.60
N HIS A 273 6.05 8.07 -10.91
CA HIS A 273 6.52 8.12 -9.50
C HIS A 273 7.79 8.96 -9.34
N TYR A 274 8.72 8.84 -10.29
CA TYR A 274 9.97 9.60 -10.30
C TYR A 274 9.74 11.12 -10.41
N TYR A 275 9.08 11.57 -11.50
CA TYR A 275 8.89 12.99 -11.77
C TYR A 275 7.92 13.64 -10.78
N ARG A 276 6.92 12.91 -10.29
CA ARG A 276 6.00 13.42 -9.25
C ARG A 276 6.60 13.34 -7.84
N ALA A 277 7.76 12.69 -7.70
CA ALA A 277 8.46 12.44 -6.45
C ALA A 277 7.55 11.80 -5.38
N HIS A 278 6.83 10.75 -5.76
CA HIS A 278 5.84 10.07 -4.90
C HIS A 278 6.43 9.50 -3.60
N VAL A 279 7.74 9.25 -3.56
CA VAL A 279 8.47 8.94 -2.32
C VAL A 279 8.27 10.01 -1.24
N THR A 280 8.32 11.29 -1.63
CA THR A 280 8.21 12.46 -0.74
C THR A 280 6.82 13.08 -0.74
N ALA A 281 5.86 12.43 -1.39
CA ALA A 281 4.48 12.87 -1.43
C ALA A 281 3.83 12.73 -0.05
N HIS A 282 3.03 13.73 0.31
CA HIS A 282 2.19 13.59 1.50
C HIS A 282 0.94 12.80 1.11
N GLU A 283 0.47 11.91 1.99
CA GLU A 283 -0.69 11.06 1.67
C GLU A 283 -1.92 11.89 1.29
N ALA A 284 -2.20 12.98 2.02
CA ALA A 284 -3.30 13.89 1.70
C ALA A 284 -3.23 14.55 0.30
N ASP A 285 -2.07 14.53 -0.36
CA ASP A 285 -1.97 15.01 -1.75
C ASP A 285 -2.71 14.07 -2.70
N TYR A 286 -2.84 12.78 -2.39
CA TYR A 286 -3.38 11.77 -3.32
C TYR A 286 -4.46 10.87 -2.72
N GLY A 287 -4.34 10.47 -1.45
CA GLY A 287 -5.25 9.56 -0.74
C GLY A 287 -6.58 10.20 -0.33
N PHE A 288 -7.44 10.46 -1.31
CA PHE A 288 -8.79 10.97 -1.10
C PHE A 288 -9.82 10.16 -1.87
N PHE A 289 -11.09 10.35 -1.50
CA PHE A 289 -12.22 9.63 -2.08
C PHE A 289 -13.06 10.55 -2.96
N TYR A 290 -13.64 9.97 -4.01
CA TYR A 290 -14.49 10.66 -4.99
C TYR A 290 -15.61 9.74 -5.48
N THR A 291 -16.70 10.29 -6.02
CA THR A 291 -17.74 9.49 -6.68
C THR A 291 -17.33 9.23 -8.13
N GLN A 292 -17.34 7.96 -8.53
CA GLN A 292 -17.14 7.60 -9.93
C GLN A 292 -18.38 8.01 -10.76
N THR A 293 -18.14 8.66 -11.89
CA THR A 293 -19.18 9.14 -12.81
C THR A 293 -19.06 8.46 -14.19
N PRO A 294 -20.18 8.21 -14.90
CA PRO A 294 -20.12 7.77 -16.29
C PRO A 294 -19.42 8.80 -17.18
N GLU A 295 -19.58 10.09 -16.86
CA GLU A 295 -18.91 11.16 -17.58
C GLU A 295 -17.40 11.06 -17.38
N HIS A 296 -16.70 11.11 -18.50
CA HIS A 296 -15.27 11.36 -18.54
C HIS A 296 -15.02 12.80 -18.10
N ILE A 297 -14.59 12.99 -16.86
CA ILE A 297 -14.11 14.28 -16.40
C ILE A 297 -12.73 14.53 -17.00
N ASP A 298 -12.56 15.70 -17.61
CA ASP A 298 -11.31 16.22 -18.18
C ASP A 298 -10.39 16.81 -17.10
N HIS A 299 -10.61 16.47 -15.84
CA HIS A 299 -9.84 17.03 -14.75
C HIS A 299 -9.74 16.02 -13.63
N ARG A 300 -8.75 16.27 -12.77
CA ARG A 300 -8.43 15.40 -11.64
C ARG A 300 -9.67 15.22 -10.81
N PRO A 301 -10.01 13.98 -10.38
CA PRO A 301 -11.00 13.82 -9.34
C PRO A 301 -10.68 14.74 -8.16
N GLN A 302 -11.71 15.37 -7.61
CA GLN A 302 -11.55 16.21 -6.42
C GLN A 302 -11.96 15.41 -5.20
N ALA A 303 -11.29 15.65 -4.08
CA ALA A 303 -11.72 15.10 -2.80
C ALA A 303 -13.16 15.53 -2.52
N GLU A 304 -14.04 14.58 -2.24
CA GLU A 304 -15.41 14.84 -1.82
C GLU A 304 -15.53 14.66 -0.30
N PRO A 305 -15.62 15.75 0.50
CA PRO A 305 -15.61 15.63 1.96
C PRO A 305 -16.70 14.73 2.52
N LYS A 306 -17.87 14.65 1.86
CA LYS A 306 -18.99 13.78 2.24
C LYS A 306 -18.65 12.27 2.17
N LEU A 307 -17.62 11.89 1.41
CA LEU A 307 -17.18 10.51 1.24
C LEU A 307 -16.01 10.13 2.15
N ALA A 308 -15.39 11.09 2.84
CA ALA A 308 -14.21 10.84 3.66
C ALA A 308 -14.47 9.78 4.75
N GLU A 309 -15.64 9.83 5.39
CA GLU A 309 -16.01 8.85 6.41
C GLU A 309 -16.25 7.46 5.82
N LEU A 310 -17.05 7.36 4.74
CA LEU A 310 -17.31 6.08 4.06
C LEU A 310 -16.01 5.46 3.53
N GLY A 311 -15.13 6.25 2.93
CA GLY A 311 -13.84 5.77 2.44
C GLY A 311 -12.91 5.33 3.56
N THR A 312 -12.87 6.05 4.68
CA THR A 312 -12.12 5.59 5.87
C THR A 312 -12.68 4.27 6.41
N GLN A 313 -14.00 4.11 6.42
CA GLN A 313 -14.65 2.85 6.79
C GLN A 313 -14.33 1.74 5.78
N ALA A 314 -14.30 2.03 4.48
CA ALA A 314 -13.96 1.08 3.43
C ALA A 314 -12.51 0.58 3.53
N VAL A 315 -11.54 1.47 3.80
CA VAL A 315 -10.14 1.09 4.08
C VAL A 315 -10.08 0.12 5.27
N LYS A 316 -10.73 0.46 6.39
CA LYS A 316 -10.78 -0.41 7.58
C LYS A 316 -11.48 -1.73 7.31
N ALA A 317 -12.55 -1.72 6.51
CA ALA A 317 -13.28 -2.91 6.12
C ALA A 317 -12.41 -3.84 5.29
N THR A 318 -11.68 -3.32 4.31
CA THR A 318 -10.66 -4.07 3.56
C THR A 318 -9.60 -4.65 4.50
N GLU A 319 -9.03 -3.85 5.42
CA GLU A 319 -8.05 -4.31 6.42
C GLU A 319 -8.55 -5.50 7.26
N VAL A 320 -9.79 -5.42 7.73
CA VAL A 320 -10.45 -6.51 8.49
C VAL A 320 -10.58 -7.77 7.65
N LEU A 321 -11.03 -7.62 6.41
CA LEU A 321 -11.32 -8.72 5.51
C LEU A 321 -10.04 -9.38 4.99
N ASP A 322 -9.03 -8.61 4.58
CA ASP A 322 -7.71 -9.12 4.19
C ASP A 322 -7.12 -9.98 5.31
N ARG A 323 -7.15 -9.48 6.55
CA ARG A 323 -6.73 -10.22 7.75
C ARG A 323 -7.51 -11.51 7.97
N SER A 324 -8.80 -11.53 7.64
CA SER A 324 -9.64 -12.73 7.75
C SER A 324 -9.33 -13.79 6.69
N THR A 325 -8.92 -13.37 5.49
CA THR A 325 -8.66 -14.28 4.36
C THR A 325 -7.35 -15.08 4.48
N TYR A 326 -6.41 -14.64 5.33
CA TYR A 326 -5.21 -15.41 5.65
C TYR A 326 -5.50 -16.77 6.29
N PHE A 327 -6.70 -16.95 6.81
CA PHE A 327 -7.08 -18.13 7.56
C PHE A 327 -7.91 -19.07 6.73
N VAL A 328 -7.40 -20.29 6.58
CA VAL A 328 -8.14 -21.32 5.87
C VAL A 328 -9.42 -21.68 6.62
N LYS A 329 -10.57 -21.60 5.94
CA LYS A 329 -11.86 -21.98 6.50
C LYS A 329 -12.00 -23.51 6.48
N VAL A 330 -12.32 -24.10 7.63
CA VAL A 330 -12.63 -25.53 7.71
C VAL A 330 -14.15 -25.72 7.73
N GLU A 331 -14.67 -26.52 6.80
CA GLU A 331 -16.10 -26.83 6.77
C GLU A 331 -16.51 -27.57 8.06
N GLY A 332 -17.58 -27.09 8.71
CA GLY A 332 -18.09 -27.66 9.96
C GLY A 332 -17.45 -27.15 11.25
N GLN A 333 -16.47 -26.24 11.18
CA GLN A 333 -15.87 -25.63 12.38
C GLN A 333 -16.88 -24.79 13.18
N GLN A 334 -16.76 -24.79 14.52
CA GLN A 334 -17.53 -23.93 15.43
C GLN A 334 -16.82 -22.61 15.75
N LEU A 335 -15.50 -22.60 15.60
CA LEU A 335 -14.62 -21.46 15.76
C LEU A 335 -13.89 -21.25 14.43
N ARG A 336 -13.65 -19.99 14.09
CA ARG A 336 -12.73 -19.67 13.00
C ARG A 336 -11.33 -20.16 13.34
N SER A 337 -10.62 -20.62 12.32
CA SER A 337 -9.27 -21.18 12.43
C SER A 337 -8.26 -20.18 12.99
N ASN A 338 -8.52 -18.87 12.93
CA ASN A 338 -7.71 -17.86 13.62
C ASN A 338 -7.70 -17.96 15.15
N TYR A 339 -8.73 -18.56 15.76
CA TYR A 339 -8.74 -18.82 17.19
C TYR A 339 -7.91 -20.04 17.59
N TYR A 340 -7.31 -20.76 16.63
CA TYR A 340 -6.50 -21.95 16.88
C TYR A 340 -5.40 -21.72 17.94
N PHE A 341 -4.62 -20.65 17.80
CA PHE A 341 -3.53 -20.33 18.74
C PHE A 341 -4.04 -19.95 20.13
N LEU A 342 -5.11 -19.15 20.20
CA LEU A 342 -5.73 -18.78 21.48
C LEU A 342 -6.27 -20.01 22.21
N VAL A 343 -7.04 -20.84 21.51
CA VAL A 343 -7.69 -22.03 22.08
C VAL A 343 -6.66 -23.05 22.53
N GLY A 344 -5.64 -23.32 21.72
CA GLY A 344 -4.54 -24.21 22.10
C GLY A 344 -3.75 -23.69 23.30
N SER A 345 -3.52 -22.37 23.39
CA SER A 345 -2.88 -21.74 24.55
C SER A 345 -3.72 -21.89 25.83
N LEU A 346 -5.04 -21.73 25.72
CA LEU A 346 -5.97 -21.95 26.84
C LEU A 346 -5.98 -23.41 27.29
N VAL A 347 -5.96 -24.37 26.36
CA VAL A 347 -5.85 -25.80 26.64
C VAL A 347 -4.52 -26.12 27.34
N ALA A 348 -3.40 -25.61 26.81
CA ALA A 348 -2.07 -25.82 27.37
C ALA A 348 -1.94 -25.28 28.80
N LYS A 349 -2.51 -24.09 29.07
CA LYS A 349 -2.56 -23.49 30.41
C LYS A 349 -3.50 -24.23 31.37
N SER A 350 -4.53 -24.91 30.85
CA SER A 350 -5.57 -25.61 31.63
C SER A 350 -5.40 -27.12 31.69
N ARG A 351 -4.27 -27.68 31.24
CA ARG A 351 -4.07 -29.12 31.03
C ARG A 351 -4.38 -30.04 32.22
N THR A 352 -4.37 -29.52 33.45
CA THR A 352 -4.70 -30.26 34.68
C THR A 352 -6.04 -29.87 35.33
N ALA A 353 -6.78 -28.92 34.74
CA ALA A 353 -7.99 -28.37 35.34
C ALA A 353 -9.16 -29.37 35.35
N SER A 354 -9.24 -30.26 34.35
CA SER A 354 -10.27 -31.29 34.24
C SER A 354 -9.80 -32.47 33.38
N PRO A 355 -10.46 -33.65 33.43
CA PRO A 355 -10.20 -34.75 32.51
C PRO A 355 -10.34 -34.35 31.03
N ALA A 356 -11.32 -33.50 30.71
CA ALA A 356 -11.51 -32.97 29.37
C ALA A 356 -10.32 -32.12 28.90
N CYS A 357 -9.77 -31.26 29.78
CA CYS A 357 -8.58 -30.48 29.47
C CYS A 357 -7.31 -31.32 29.32
N LYS A 358 -7.18 -32.39 30.11
CA LYS A 358 -6.10 -33.36 29.91
C LYS A 358 -6.20 -34.04 28.56
N ALA A 359 -7.39 -34.48 28.16
CA ALA A 359 -7.61 -35.12 26.86
C ALA A 359 -7.31 -34.16 25.69
N ALA A 360 -7.85 -32.94 25.74
CA ALA A 360 -7.58 -31.91 24.74
C ALA A 360 -6.08 -31.58 24.62
N TYR A 361 -5.36 -31.50 25.74
CA TYR A 361 -3.92 -31.25 25.74
C TYR A 361 -3.13 -32.42 25.13
N VAL A 362 -3.52 -33.67 25.42
CA VAL A 362 -2.89 -34.86 24.81
C VAL A 362 -3.08 -34.85 23.30
N GLU A 363 -4.28 -34.54 22.82
CA GLU A 363 -4.56 -34.40 21.39
C GLU A 363 -3.65 -33.33 20.75
N ALA A 364 -3.68 -32.11 21.31
CA ALA A 364 -2.96 -30.93 20.84
C ALA A 364 -1.43 -31.02 20.90
N THR A 365 -0.88 -31.99 21.63
CA THR A 365 0.57 -32.22 21.75
C THR A 365 1.00 -33.60 21.27
N SER A 366 0.08 -34.33 20.62
CA SER A 366 0.44 -35.58 19.97
C SER A 366 1.31 -35.28 18.76
N TYR A 367 2.35 -36.09 18.55
CA TYR A 367 3.24 -35.94 17.40
C TYR A 367 2.46 -36.02 16.07
N SER A 368 1.47 -36.91 15.98
CA SER A 368 0.61 -37.03 14.80
C SER A 368 -0.19 -35.76 14.51
N PHE A 369 -0.69 -35.09 15.56
CA PHE A 369 -1.42 -33.84 15.39
C PHE A 369 -0.48 -32.71 14.94
N GLU A 370 0.65 -32.52 15.62
CA GLU A 370 1.63 -31.48 15.27
C GLU A 370 2.16 -31.66 13.83
N ASP A 371 2.47 -32.90 13.43
CA ASP A 371 2.93 -33.23 12.07
C ASP A 371 1.84 -32.96 11.01
N THR A 372 0.59 -33.35 11.31
CA THR A 372 -0.55 -33.10 10.40
C THR A 372 -0.82 -31.61 10.25
N MET A 373 -0.86 -30.87 11.36
CA MET A 373 -1.22 -29.45 11.36
C MET A 373 -0.14 -28.58 10.75
N GLY A 374 1.15 -28.88 10.95
CA GLY A 374 2.24 -28.12 10.35
C GLY A 374 2.11 -26.61 10.59
N MET A 375 1.97 -25.84 9.51
CA MET A 375 1.79 -24.37 9.54
C MET A 375 0.33 -23.91 9.72
N PHE A 376 -0.62 -24.80 10.03
CA PHE A 376 -2.00 -24.37 10.24
C PHE A 376 -2.10 -23.29 11.33
N PRO A 377 -2.93 -22.24 11.14
CA PRO A 377 -3.93 -22.03 10.07
C PRO A 377 -3.47 -21.13 8.91
N ILE A 378 -2.17 -20.79 8.82
CA ILE A 378 -1.67 -19.70 7.96
C ILE A 378 -1.36 -20.13 6.51
N GLN A 379 -1.54 -21.40 6.15
CA GLN A 379 -1.43 -21.84 4.75
C GLN A 379 -2.68 -21.49 3.92
N LYS A 380 -2.47 -21.29 2.62
CA LYS A 380 -3.54 -21.01 1.65
C LYS A 380 -4.55 -22.15 1.49
N ASP A 381 -4.07 -23.39 1.46
CA ASP A 381 -4.89 -24.57 1.20
C ASP A 381 -4.73 -25.63 2.30
N LEU A 382 -5.82 -26.34 2.65
CA LEU A 382 -5.76 -27.48 3.57
C LEU A 382 -5.03 -28.66 2.93
N LYS A 383 -4.05 -29.21 3.64
CA LYS A 383 -3.47 -30.51 3.31
C LYS A 383 -4.42 -31.65 3.72
N PRO A 384 -4.33 -32.82 3.08
CA PRO A 384 -5.13 -33.99 3.46
C PRO A 384 -5.02 -34.29 4.98
N GLY A 385 -6.16 -34.49 5.64
CA GLY A 385 -6.22 -34.81 7.08
C GLY A 385 -6.24 -33.60 8.02
N GLN A 386 -5.89 -32.39 7.56
CA GLN A 386 -5.86 -31.20 8.42
C GLN A 386 -7.25 -30.77 8.87
N ALA A 387 -8.25 -30.87 7.99
CA ALA A 387 -9.63 -30.54 8.33
C ALA A 387 -10.12 -31.42 9.48
N GLU A 388 -9.96 -32.73 9.35
CA GLU A 388 -10.39 -33.72 10.33
C GLU A 388 -9.64 -33.56 11.66
N ALA A 389 -8.31 -33.36 11.60
CA ALA A 389 -7.49 -33.12 12.78
C ALA A 389 -7.91 -31.84 13.51
N TYR A 390 -8.12 -30.74 12.78
CA TYR A 390 -8.57 -29.48 13.37
C TYR A 390 -9.95 -29.61 14.04
N LEU A 391 -10.93 -30.23 13.38
CA LEU A 391 -12.27 -30.42 13.94
C LEU A 391 -12.24 -31.31 15.20
N ALA A 392 -11.41 -32.35 15.21
CA ALA A 392 -11.21 -33.20 16.38
C ALA A 392 -10.61 -32.40 17.55
N PHE A 393 -9.56 -31.62 17.29
CA PHE A 393 -8.95 -30.73 18.28
C PHE A 393 -9.93 -29.67 18.79
N GLU A 394 -10.64 -28.98 17.90
CA GLU A 394 -11.62 -27.94 18.25
C GLU A 394 -12.69 -28.50 19.21
N SER A 395 -13.25 -29.66 18.87
CA SER A 395 -14.25 -30.34 19.70
C SER A 395 -13.71 -30.67 21.09
N ALA A 396 -12.50 -31.24 21.18
CA ALA A 396 -11.85 -31.56 22.44
C ALA A 396 -11.52 -30.29 23.26
N ALA A 397 -11.03 -29.25 22.60
CA ALA A 397 -10.69 -27.99 23.23
C ALA A 397 -11.93 -27.29 23.78
N LEU A 398 -13.02 -27.17 23.01
CA LEU A 398 -14.29 -26.61 23.49
C LEU A 398 -14.85 -27.41 24.67
N ALA A 399 -14.71 -28.74 24.68
CA ALA A 399 -15.09 -29.56 25.82
C ALA A 399 -14.27 -29.23 27.08
N CYS A 400 -12.96 -29.01 26.94
CA CYS A 400 -12.11 -28.50 28.02
C CYS A 400 -12.58 -27.11 28.51
N LEU A 401 -12.73 -26.15 27.60
CA LEU A 401 -13.04 -24.75 27.95
C LEU A 401 -14.40 -24.59 28.63
N LYS A 402 -15.38 -25.47 28.35
CA LYS A 402 -16.68 -25.52 29.06
C LYS A 402 -16.54 -25.84 30.55
N THR A 403 -15.46 -26.52 30.95
CA THR A 403 -15.21 -26.85 32.37
C THR A 403 -14.56 -25.71 33.15
N LEU A 404 -14.12 -24.65 32.47
CA LEU A 404 -13.39 -23.54 33.05
C LEU A 404 -14.34 -22.37 33.31
N LYS A 405 -14.28 -21.77 34.49
CA LYS A 405 -15.10 -20.60 34.86
C LYS A 405 -14.54 -19.32 34.23
N PHE A 406 -15.44 -18.47 33.75
CA PHE A 406 -15.13 -17.13 33.28
C PHE A 406 -15.74 -16.09 34.24
N GLY A 407 -15.06 -14.96 34.48
CA GLY A 407 -15.64 -13.84 35.23
C GLY A 407 -15.51 -13.87 36.76
N GLY A 408 -14.37 -14.33 37.30
CA GLY A 408 -14.08 -14.16 38.73
C GLY A 408 -13.69 -12.72 39.08
N SER A 409 -14.39 -12.08 40.01
CA SER A 409 -13.98 -10.78 40.58
C SER A 409 -12.56 -10.86 41.15
N MET A 410 -11.81 -9.76 41.10
CA MET A 410 -10.46 -9.50 41.66
C MET A 410 -10.28 -9.77 43.19
N GLY A 411 -10.98 -10.74 43.76
CA GLY A 411 -10.71 -11.28 45.08
C GLY A 411 -9.47 -12.18 45.01
N PHE A 412 -8.42 -11.76 45.72
CA PHE A 412 -7.06 -12.29 45.83
C PHE A 412 -6.89 -13.79 46.24
N ALA A 413 -7.86 -14.67 45.98
CA ALA A 413 -7.61 -16.10 46.03
C ALA A 413 -7.01 -16.53 44.68
N ALA A 414 -5.77 -17.01 44.69
CA ALA A 414 -4.95 -17.38 43.53
C ALA A 414 -5.47 -18.58 42.69
N GLY A 415 -6.79 -18.72 42.52
CA GLY A 415 -7.45 -19.83 41.83
C GLY A 415 -8.12 -19.41 40.52
N SER A 416 -7.48 -19.80 39.41
CA SER A 416 -8.07 -20.33 38.15
C SER A 416 -9.14 -19.56 37.35
N GLY A 417 -9.50 -18.32 37.71
CA GLY A 417 -10.47 -17.54 36.92
C GLY A 417 -9.86 -16.95 35.64
N TYR A 418 -10.51 -17.17 34.49
CA TYR A 418 -10.21 -16.45 33.25
C TYR A 418 -11.00 -15.14 33.18
N SER A 419 -10.38 -14.13 32.57
CA SER A 419 -10.96 -12.80 32.32
C SER A 419 -10.70 -12.35 30.88
N TRP A 420 -11.43 -11.33 30.42
CA TRP A 420 -11.18 -10.70 29.12
C TRP A 420 -9.73 -10.21 28.96
N ALA A 421 -9.14 -9.63 30.02
CA ALA A 421 -7.74 -9.21 30.01
C ALA A 421 -6.79 -10.40 29.79
N SER A 422 -7.05 -11.55 30.43
CA SER A 422 -6.24 -12.74 30.24
C SER A 422 -6.42 -13.38 28.86
N LEU A 423 -7.62 -13.31 28.27
CA LEU A 423 -7.85 -13.75 26.90
C LEU A 423 -7.13 -12.85 25.91
N LYS A 424 -7.19 -11.52 26.12
CA LYS A 424 -6.48 -10.54 25.30
C LYS A 424 -4.97 -10.78 25.33
N ASP A 425 -4.40 -11.00 26.51
CA ASP A 425 -2.97 -11.29 26.68
C ASP A 425 -2.55 -12.59 26.00
N LEU A 426 -3.33 -13.67 26.16
CA LEU A 426 -3.06 -14.94 25.48
C LEU A 426 -3.27 -14.89 23.96
N ALA A 427 -4.24 -14.10 23.49
CA ALA A 427 -4.44 -13.88 22.06
C ALA A 427 -3.25 -13.12 21.46
N ALA A 428 -2.76 -12.07 22.16
CA ALA A 428 -1.61 -11.29 21.73
C ALA A 428 -0.29 -12.08 21.81
N LYS A 429 -0.17 -12.99 22.78
CA LYS A 429 1.03 -13.80 23.07
C LYS A 429 0.67 -15.26 23.31
N PRO A 430 0.28 -15.99 22.26
CA PRO A 430 0.00 -17.42 22.37
C PRO A 430 1.22 -18.18 22.89
N THR A 431 0.96 -19.14 23.78
CA THR A 431 1.97 -20.02 24.39
C THR A 431 2.05 -21.39 23.70
N TRP A 432 1.25 -21.58 22.65
CA TRP A 432 1.13 -22.81 21.88
C TRP A 432 0.77 -22.47 20.42
N PRO A 433 1.26 -23.24 19.42
CA PRO A 433 2.14 -24.41 19.55
C PRO A 433 3.60 -24.03 19.87
N LYS A 434 4.42 -25.01 20.30
CA LYS A 434 5.81 -24.73 20.71
C LYS A 434 6.66 -24.15 19.57
N TRP A 435 6.43 -24.64 18.35
CA TRP A 435 7.14 -24.16 17.16
C TRP A 435 6.90 -22.67 16.89
N LEU A 436 5.85 -22.07 17.46
CA LEU A 436 5.59 -20.64 17.33
C LEU A 436 6.74 -19.79 17.89
N ALA A 437 7.47 -20.32 18.89
CA ALA A 437 8.66 -19.68 19.43
C ALA A 437 9.89 -19.78 18.51
N ASP A 438 9.83 -20.67 17.52
CA ASP A 438 10.91 -20.91 16.54
C ASP A 438 10.64 -20.23 15.19
N VAL A 439 9.53 -19.48 15.08
CA VAL A 439 9.14 -18.78 13.86
C VAL A 439 10.10 -17.61 13.61
N THR A 440 10.47 -17.40 12.34
CA THR A 440 11.38 -16.32 11.96
C THR A 440 10.76 -14.93 12.23
N PRO A 441 11.57 -13.87 12.46
CA PRO A 441 11.07 -12.53 12.78
C PRO A 441 10.02 -11.97 11.80
N ASP A 442 10.14 -12.30 10.51
CA ASP A 442 9.18 -11.86 9.48
C ASP A 442 7.81 -12.54 9.66
N SER A 443 7.81 -13.83 9.97
CA SER A 443 6.58 -14.57 10.28
C SER A 443 6.05 -14.23 11.67
N GLU A 444 6.92 -13.86 12.64
CA GLU A 444 6.51 -13.32 13.93
C GLU A 444 5.72 -12.02 13.78
N THR A 445 6.08 -11.14 12.83
CA THR A 445 5.36 -9.88 12.60
C THR A 445 3.96 -10.14 12.06
N ALA A 446 3.85 -10.99 11.03
CA ALA A 446 2.55 -11.40 10.49
C ALA A 446 1.70 -12.04 11.59
N LEU A 447 2.25 -12.97 12.37
CA LEU A 447 1.57 -13.60 13.50
C LEU A 447 1.22 -12.61 14.62
N ALA A 448 2.06 -11.59 14.87
CA ALA A 448 1.80 -10.58 15.89
C ALA A 448 0.63 -9.68 15.48
N GLU A 449 0.58 -9.21 14.24
CA GLU A 449 -0.55 -8.43 13.71
C GLU A 449 -1.85 -9.22 13.74
N LEU A 450 -1.76 -10.50 13.39
CA LEU A 450 -2.84 -11.48 13.45
C LEU A 450 -3.37 -11.68 14.88
N ASN A 451 -2.46 -11.84 15.84
CA ASN A 451 -2.74 -12.01 17.26
C ASN A 451 -3.33 -10.74 17.87
N LEU A 452 -2.85 -9.56 17.45
CA LEU A 452 -3.40 -8.27 17.83
C LEU A 452 -4.82 -8.08 17.30
N PHE A 453 -5.10 -8.53 16.07
CA PHE A 453 -6.46 -8.49 15.52
C PHE A 453 -7.44 -9.32 16.36
N VAL A 454 -7.06 -10.54 16.74
CA VAL A 454 -7.85 -11.35 17.68
C VAL A 454 -7.97 -10.62 19.02
N ALA A 455 -6.88 -10.07 19.57
CA ALA A 455 -6.87 -9.35 20.84
C ALA A 455 -7.76 -8.09 20.85
N ASP A 456 -7.91 -7.39 19.73
CA ASP A 456 -8.76 -6.21 19.63
C ASP A 456 -10.25 -6.57 19.53
N SER A 457 -10.58 -7.68 18.86
CA SER A 457 -11.94 -8.25 18.89
C SER A 457 -12.40 -8.58 20.32
N VAL A 458 -11.45 -8.92 21.21
CA VAL A 458 -11.69 -9.14 22.64
C VAL A 458 -12.07 -7.85 23.36
N GLY A 459 -11.40 -6.74 23.05
CA GLY A 459 -11.69 -5.44 23.63
C GLY A 459 -13.13 -5.01 23.38
N ALA A 460 -13.58 -5.13 22.13
CA ALA A 460 -14.93 -4.75 21.71
C ALA A 460 -16.04 -5.56 22.42
N SER A 461 -15.78 -6.84 22.73
CA SER A 461 -16.79 -7.77 23.28
C SER A 461 -16.99 -7.69 24.80
N SER A 462 -16.11 -6.95 25.49
CA SER A 462 -15.93 -7.03 26.95
C SER A 462 -16.96 -6.26 27.79
N ALA A 463 -17.83 -5.45 27.17
CA ALA A 463 -18.64 -4.46 27.89
C ALA A 463 -19.93 -4.98 28.55
N GLU A 464 -20.49 -6.15 28.19
CA GLU A 464 -21.93 -6.39 28.46
C GLU A 464 -22.40 -7.78 28.92
N SER A 465 -21.53 -8.77 29.20
CA SER A 465 -22.04 -10.07 29.70
C SER A 465 -21.12 -10.80 30.68
N VAL A 466 -21.76 -11.46 31.65
CA VAL A 466 -21.15 -12.47 32.52
C VAL A 466 -21.27 -13.81 31.80
N GLU A 467 -20.18 -14.26 31.19
CA GLU A 467 -20.14 -15.59 30.57
C GLU A 467 -19.99 -16.68 31.64
N SER A 468 -20.72 -17.79 31.49
CA SER A 468 -20.66 -18.91 32.44
C SER A 468 -19.36 -19.71 32.34
N SER A 469 -18.74 -19.75 31.16
CA SER A 469 -17.53 -20.52 30.90
C SER A 469 -16.56 -19.84 29.94
N VAL A 470 -15.32 -20.32 29.88
CA VAL A 470 -14.33 -19.86 28.90
C VAL A 470 -14.76 -20.20 27.47
N ALA A 471 -15.43 -21.34 27.27
CA ALA A 471 -15.97 -21.70 25.96
C ALA A 471 -17.01 -20.68 25.48
N ASP A 472 -17.92 -20.25 26.36
CA ASP A 472 -18.94 -19.25 26.02
C ASP A 472 -18.30 -17.91 25.64
N ALA A 473 -17.27 -17.50 26.38
CA ALA A 473 -16.49 -16.29 26.07
C ALA A 473 -15.79 -16.39 24.70
N VAL A 474 -15.13 -17.51 24.40
CA VAL A 474 -14.46 -17.70 23.09
C VAL A 474 -15.47 -17.78 21.94
N LEU A 475 -16.59 -18.48 22.12
CA LEU A 475 -17.66 -18.53 21.13
C LEU A 475 -18.31 -17.14 20.91
N LYS A 476 -18.41 -16.33 21.97
CA LYS A 476 -18.85 -14.93 21.85
C LYS A 476 -17.85 -14.12 21.03
N LEU A 477 -16.55 -14.26 21.27
CA LEU A 477 -15.51 -13.61 20.45
C LEU A 477 -15.63 -13.99 18.98
N ASN A 478 -15.80 -15.28 18.70
CA ASN A 478 -15.95 -15.77 17.33
C ASN A 478 -17.15 -15.10 16.63
N ARG A 479 -18.31 -15.04 17.29
CA ARG A 479 -19.50 -14.35 16.75
C ARG A 479 -19.29 -12.85 16.59
N SER A 480 -18.58 -12.20 17.53
CA SER A 480 -18.24 -10.78 17.40
C SER A 480 -17.36 -10.53 16.18
N LEU A 481 -16.39 -11.40 15.92
CA LEU A 481 -15.54 -11.30 14.73
C LEU A 481 -16.34 -11.52 13.45
N GLU A 482 -17.21 -12.54 13.42
CA GLU A 482 -18.15 -12.74 12.30
C GLU A 482 -18.99 -11.48 12.05
N SER A 483 -19.54 -10.87 13.09
CA SER A 483 -20.31 -9.63 12.97
C SER A 483 -19.48 -8.44 12.47
N VAL A 484 -18.19 -8.37 12.82
CA VAL A 484 -17.28 -7.32 12.33
C VAL A 484 -17.00 -7.51 10.84
N GLU A 485 -16.81 -8.74 10.39
CA GLU A 485 -16.63 -9.05 8.97
C GLU A 485 -17.91 -8.83 8.15
N ASP A 486 -19.06 -9.26 8.66
CA ASP A 486 -20.36 -8.98 8.02
C ASP A 486 -20.59 -7.47 7.89
N HIS A 487 -20.22 -6.70 8.92
CA HIS A 487 -20.25 -5.25 8.85
C HIS A 487 -19.26 -4.70 7.82
N ALA A 488 -18.04 -5.24 7.73
CA ALA A 488 -17.05 -4.85 6.74
C ALA A 488 -17.54 -5.11 5.31
N VAL A 489 -18.15 -6.27 5.04
CA VAL A 489 -18.80 -6.58 3.76
C VAL A 489 -19.89 -5.55 3.45
N THR A 490 -20.78 -5.27 4.42
CA THR A 490 -21.85 -4.26 4.26
C THR A 490 -21.30 -2.88 3.93
N VAL A 491 -20.19 -2.46 4.56
CA VAL A 491 -19.52 -1.18 4.29
C VAL A 491 -19.00 -1.12 2.86
N LEU A 492 -18.40 -2.20 2.37
CA LEU A 492 -17.85 -2.25 1.01
C LEU A 492 -18.95 -2.37 -0.05
N GLU A 493 -20.04 -3.08 0.23
CA GLU A 493 -21.25 -3.08 -0.61
C GLU A 493 -21.80 -1.65 -0.74
N LYS A 494 -21.93 -0.94 0.39
CA LYS A 494 -22.32 0.47 0.39
C LYS A 494 -21.34 1.35 -0.38
N ALA A 495 -20.03 1.13 -0.24
CA ALA A 495 -19.02 1.85 -1.01
C ALA A 495 -19.19 1.60 -2.52
N HIS A 496 -19.51 0.38 -2.93
CA HIS A 496 -19.80 0.05 -4.32
C HIS A 496 -21.10 0.71 -4.81
N GLU A 497 -22.18 0.67 -4.03
CA GLU A 497 -23.46 1.32 -4.35
C GLU A 497 -23.32 2.84 -4.52
N GLU A 498 -22.53 3.48 -3.64
CA GLU A 498 -22.20 4.91 -3.71
C GLU A 498 -21.12 5.23 -4.76
N ARG A 499 -20.67 4.21 -5.51
CA ARG A 499 -19.67 4.31 -6.58
C ARG A 499 -18.38 4.96 -6.08
N LEU A 500 -17.97 4.59 -4.88
CA LEU A 500 -16.78 5.14 -4.24
C LEU A 500 -15.55 4.80 -5.07
N GLY A 501 -14.84 5.83 -5.51
CA GLY A 501 -13.48 5.75 -6.01
C GLY A 501 -12.50 6.23 -4.95
N GLN A 502 -11.26 5.77 -5.05
CA GLN A 502 -10.13 6.27 -4.27
C GLN A 502 -9.09 6.76 -5.28
N TYR A 503 -8.61 7.98 -5.11
CA TYR A 503 -7.44 8.46 -5.84
C TYR A 503 -6.21 8.09 -5.05
N THR A 504 -5.13 7.71 -5.73
CA THR A 504 -3.84 7.35 -5.12
C THR A 504 -2.73 7.87 -6.01
N TYR A 505 -1.50 7.82 -5.49
CA TYR A 505 -0.33 8.15 -6.28
C TYR A 505 -0.08 7.14 -7.42
N GLU A 506 -0.61 5.91 -7.31
CA GLU A 506 -0.63 4.92 -8.39
C GLU A 506 -1.57 5.34 -9.51
N GLN A 507 -2.80 5.77 -9.18
CA GLN A 507 -3.72 6.30 -10.19
C GLN A 507 -3.14 7.54 -10.89
N GLU A 508 -2.47 8.43 -10.16
CA GLU A 508 -1.76 9.57 -10.75
C GLU A 508 -0.64 9.13 -11.70
N ALA A 509 0.12 8.09 -11.35
CA ALA A 509 1.18 7.54 -12.20
C ALA A 509 0.62 6.85 -13.45
N ASP A 510 -0.54 6.19 -13.35
CA ASP A 510 -1.28 5.64 -14.50
C ASP A 510 -1.77 6.75 -15.44
N ASP A 511 -2.38 7.81 -14.89
CA ASP A 511 -2.81 8.97 -15.66
C ASP A 511 -1.60 9.59 -16.41
N PHE A 512 -0.47 9.75 -15.72
CA PHE A 512 0.79 10.24 -16.30
C PHE A 512 1.32 9.31 -17.41
N ALA A 513 1.29 7.99 -17.18
CA ALA A 513 1.77 6.99 -18.12
C ALA A 513 1.04 7.08 -19.46
N VAL A 514 -0.29 7.27 -19.44
CA VAL A 514 -1.11 7.41 -20.64
C VAL A 514 -0.61 8.54 -21.53
N GLU A 515 -0.40 9.72 -20.95
CA GLU A 515 0.03 10.88 -21.71
C GLU A 515 1.47 10.75 -22.23
N VAL A 516 2.38 10.27 -21.39
CA VAL A 516 3.79 10.17 -21.76
C VAL A 516 4.00 9.08 -22.80
N THR A 517 3.31 7.94 -22.68
CA THR A 517 3.30 6.86 -23.68
C THR A 517 2.90 7.40 -25.05
N ALA A 518 1.83 8.20 -25.10
CA ALA A 518 1.41 8.86 -26.33
C ALA A 518 2.46 9.86 -26.86
N LYS A 519 3.05 10.68 -25.98
CA LYS A 519 4.07 11.70 -26.33
C LYS A 519 5.36 11.08 -26.89
N ILE A 520 5.75 9.87 -26.44
CA ILE A 520 6.93 9.16 -26.97
C ILE A 520 6.64 8.39 -28.27
N GLY A 521 5.41 8.44 -28.78
CA GLY A 521 4.98 7.85 -30.06
C GLY A 521 4.39 6.44 -29.97
N LEU A 522 4.06 5.97 -28.77
CA LEU A 522 3.36 4.71 -28.55
C LEU A 522 1.84 4.92 -28.47
N ASP A 523 1.08 3.87 -28.71
CA ASP A 523 -0.38 3.90 -28.51
C ASP A 523 -0.67 3.89 -27.00
N PRO A 524 -1.48 4.83 -26.45
CA PRO A 524 -1.79 4.84 -25.02
C PRO A 524 -2.52 3.57 -24.54
N VAL A 525 -3.12 2.79 -25.45
CA VAL A 525 -3.65 1.45 -25.12
C VAL A 525 -2.56 0.52 -24.55
N ALA A 526 -1.28 0.75 -24.87
CA ALA A 526 -0.17 -0.03 -24.33
C ALA A 526 -0.08 0.03 -22.79
N VAL A 527 -0.59 1.09 -22.15
CA VAL A 527 -0.70 1.16 -20.68
C VAL A 527 -1.72 0.15 -20.16
N THR A 528 -2.88 0.02 -20.82
CA THR A 528 -3.87 -1.01 -20.45
C THR A 528 -3.34 -2.43 -20.71
N ASP A 529 -2.58 -2.64 -21.78
CA ASP A 529 -1.97 -3.94 -22.08
C ASP A 529 -0.91 -4.33 -21.03
N ALA A 530 -0.15 -3.35 -20.51
CA ALA A 530 0.79 -3.57 -19.41
C ALA A 530 0.06 -4.05 -18.15
N MET A 531 -1.03 -3.38 -17.75
CA MET A 531 -1.84 -3.78 -16.59
C MET A 531 -2.47 -5.16 -16.78
N ARG A 532 -2.93 -5.49 -18.00
CA ARG A 532 -3.44 -6.84 -18.32
C ARG A 532 -2.37 -7.92 -18.20
N SER A 533 -1.14 -7.63 -18.66
CA SER A 533 -0.01 -8.55 -18.48
C SER A 533 0.27 -8.78 -17.00
N LEU A 534 0.37 -7.72 -16.20
CA LEU A 534 0.64 -7.80 -14.76
C LEU A 534 -0.45 -8.56 -14.00
N GLY A 535 -1.73 -8.31 -14.30
CA GLY A 535 -2.85 -8.98 -13.64
C GLY A 535 -3.21 -10.37 -14.16
N LYS A 536 -2.41 -10.94 -15.07
CA LYS A 536 -2.76 -12.20 -15.73
C LYS A 536 -2.86 -13.35 -14.73
N GLY A 537 -4.01 -14.03 -14.69
CA GLY A 537 -4.27 -15.13 -13.77
C GLY A 537 -4.64 -14.68 -12.35
N GLN A 538 -4.70 -13.38 -12.08
CA GLN A 538 -5.21 -12.87 -10.82
C GLN A 538 -6.73 -12.79 -10.86
N GLN A 539 -7.34 -13.46 -9.89
CA GLN A 539 -8.65 -13.08 -9.41
C GLN A 539 -8.39 -12.17 -8.23
N SER A 540 -8.23 -10.87 -8.49
CA SER A 540 -8.41 -9.91 -7.40
C SER A 540 -9.85 -10.13 -6.94
N SER A 541 -10.08 -10.63 -5.72
CA SER A 541 -11.41 -10.67 -5.12
C SER A 541 -11.40 -10.39 -3.64
N LEU A 542 -11.92 -9.22 -3.30
CA LEU A 542 -12.27 -8.90 -1.92
C LEU A 542 -13.74 -9.25 -1.73
N HIS A 543 -14.01 -10.44 -1.19
CA HIS A 543 -15.35 -10.90 -0.80
C HIS A 543 -16.42 -10.78 -1.89
N GLY A 544 -16.06 -11.10 -3.14
CA GLY A 544 -16.99 -11.09 -4.28
C GLY A 544 -17.20 -9.72 -4.95
N MET A 545 -16.58 -8.65 -4.44
CA MET A 545 -16.69 -7.30 -5.01
C MET A 545 -15.60 -6.98 -6.01
N SER A 546 -15.24 -7.94 -6.84
CA SER A 546 -14.20 -7.75 -7.83
C SER A 546 -14.55 -8.40 -9.13
N LEU A 547 -13.86 -7.95 -10.17
CA LEU A 547 -14.03 -8.47 -11.50
C LEU A 547 -12.77 -9.27 -11.83
N GLY A 548 -12.94 -10.58 -12.02
CA GLY A 548 -11.86 -11.40 -12.56
C GLY A 548 -11.45 -10.92 -13.95
N GLU A 549 -10.23 -11.28 -14.37
CA GLU A 549 -9.65 -10.89 -15.67
C GLU A 549 -10.64 -11.00 -16.85
N LYS A 550 -11.39 -12.12 -16.93
CA LYS A 550 -12.35 -12.37 -18.01
C LYS A 550 -13.54 -11.39 -18.00
N ASP A 551 -14.08 -11.08 -16.82
CA ASP A 551 -15.20 -10.15 -16.69
C ASP A 551 -14.75 -8.72 -16.96
N CYS A 552 -13.55 -8.37 -16.51
CA CYS A 552 -12.93 -7.09 -16.82
C CYS A 552 -12.77 -6.88 -18.34
N GLU A 553 -12.19 -7.87 -19.04
CA GLU A 553 -12.04 -7.81 -20.49
C GLU A 553 -13.38 -7.68 -21.21
N LYS A 554 -14.40 -8.40 -20.74
CA LYS A 554 -15.74 -8.36 -21.32
C LYS A 554 -16.34 -6.96 -21.17
N LEU A 555 -16.23 -6.35 -19.99
CA LEU A 555 -16.69 -4.99 -19.73
C LEU A 555 -15.93 -3.97 -20.57
N MET A 556 -14.59 -4.03 -20.59
CA MET A 556 -13.77 -3.13 -21.41
C MET A 556 -14.16 -3.20 -22.89
N LYS A 557 -14.31 -4.41 -23.46
CA LYS A 557 -14.76 -4.62 -24.85
C LYS A 557 -16.16 -4.06 -25.10
N ASN A 558 -17.04 -4.04 -24.08
CA ASN A 558 -18.36 -3.45 -24.13
C ASN A 558 -18.40 -2.01 -23.60
N LYS A 559 -17.25 -1.30 -23.58
CA LYS A 559 -17.13 0.08 -23.12
C LYS A 559 -17.71 0.30 -21.72
N TRP A 560 -17.43 -0.65 -20.83
CA TRP A 560 -17.88 -0.67 -19.43
C TRP A 560 -19.40 -0.72 -19.26
N HIS A 561 -20.10 -1.36 -20.19
CA HIS A 561 -21.52 -1.69 -20.04
C HIS A 561 -21.72 -3.18 -19.78
N ASP A 562 -22.72 -3.54 -18.99
CA ASP A 562 -23.14 -4.93 -18.80
C ASP A 562 -23.96 -5.46 -20.00
N ALA A 563 -24.52 -6.67 -19.84
CA ALA A 563 -25.34 -7.30 -20.89
C ALA A 563 -26.67 -6.58 -21.15
N ASP A 564 -27.18 -5.82 -20.17
CA ASP A 564 -28.41 -5.03 -20.26
C ASP A 564 -28.16 -3.60 -20.75
N GLY A 565 -26.91 -3.28 -21.10
CA GLY A 565 -26.49 -1.97 -21.57
C GLY A 565 -26.44 -0.91 -20.47
N GLN A 566 -26.38 -1.32 -19.19
CA GLN A 566 -26.16 -0.39 -18.07
C GLN A 566 -24.66 -0.17 -17.88
N TYR A 567 -24.29 1.09 -17.60
CA TYR A 567 -22.90 1.43 -17.28
C TYR A 567 -22.50 0.82 -15.93
N VAL A 568 -21.36 0.13 -15.92
CA VAL A 568 -20.83 -0.57 -14.74
C VAL A 568 -19.70 0.26 -14.14
N PHE A 569 -19.80 0.50 -12.84
CA PHE A 569 -18.71 1.05 -12.05
C PHE A 569 -17.83 -0.08 -11.58
N VAL A 570 -16.54 0.02 -11.89
CA VAL A 570 -15.58 -0.98 -11.45
C VAL A 570 -15.24 -0.69 -9.97
N PRO A 571 -15.43 -1.66 -9.06
CA PRO A 571 -15.05 -1.48 -7.67
C PRO A 571 -13.53 -1.31 -7.55
N VAL A 572 -13.10 -0.50 -6.59
CA VAL A 572 -11.66 -0.24 -6.33
C VAL A 572 -10.91 -1.56 -6.08
N GLY A 573 -11.54 -2.52 -5.39
CA GLY A 573 -10.89 -3.73 -4.90
C GLY A 573 -10.47 -3.51 -3.44
N GLY A 574 -9.21 -3.75 -3.10
CA GLY A 574 -8.67 -3.43 -1.79
C GLY A 574 -8.43 -1.92 -1.65
N PHE A 575 -9.14 -1.25 -0.73
CA PHE A 575 -8.93 0.17 -0.44
C PHE A 575 -7.63 0.47 0.34
N VAL A 576 -7.01 -0.57 0.90
CA VAL A 576 -5.75 -0.51 1.64
C VAL A 576 -4.55 -0.56 0.69
N ASP A 577 -4.68 -1.31 -0.41
CA ASP A 577 -3.65 -1.39 -1.45
C ASP A 577 -3.76 -0.17 -2.37
N PRO A 578 -2.77 0.73 -2.38
CA PRO A 578 -2.81 1.91 -3.24
C PRO A 578 -2.77 1.58 -4.75
N HIS A 579 -2.32 0.37 -5.14
CA HIS A 579 -2.37 -0.09 -6.53
C HIS A 579 -3.78 -0.47 -6.97
N HIS A 580 -4.71 -0.66 -6.03
CA HIS A 580 -6.08 -1.10 -6.30
C HIS A 580 -6.13 -2.41 -7.10
N SER A 581 -7.34 -2.84 -7.48
CA SER A 581 -7.48 -3.97 -8.40
C SER A 581 -7.04 -3.58 -9.81
N ILE A 582 -6.41 -4.54 -10.51
CA ILE A 582 -5.99 -4.36 -11.92
C ILE A 582 -7.15 -3.91 -12.81
N CYS A 583 -8.36 -4.44 -12.61
CA CYS A 583 -9.51 -4.03 -13.41
C CYS A 583 -9.88 -2.56 -13.19
N TYR A 584 -9.80 -2.08 -11.94
CA TYR A 584 -10.06 -0.67 -11.62
C TYR A 584 -9.03 0.26 -12.24
N ARG A 585 -7.74 -0.13 -12.25
CA ARG A 585 -6.70 0.62 -12.96
C ARG A 585 -6.97 0.69 -14.45
N ILE A 586 -7.24 -0.45 -15.11
CA ILE A 586 -7.58 -0.51 -16.55
C ILE A 586 -8.79 0.38 -16.85
N PHE A 587 -9.82 0.33 -16.00
CA PHE A 587 -11.01 1.18 -16.10
C PHE A 587 -10.66 2.67 -16.06
N ASN A 588 -9.83 3.09 -15.12
CA ASN A 588 -9.41 4.49 -15.01
C ASN A 588 -8.52 4.93 -16.18
N ILE A 589 -7.61 4.08 -16.63
CA ILE A 589 -6.76 4.32 -17.81
C ILE A 589 -7.61 4.50 -19.07
N ASP A 590 -8.58 3.62 -19.34
CA ASP A 590 -9.45 3.74 -20.52
C ASP A 590 -10.30 5.03 -20.48
N ARG A 591 -10.79 5.40 -19.29
CA ARG A 591 -11.47 6.67 -19.07
C ARG A 591 -10.54 7.86 -19.29
N GLU A 592 -9.27 7.77 -18.89
CA GLU A 592 -8.27 8.81 -19.11
C GLU A 592 -7.99 9.04 -20.59
N VAL A 593 -7.74 7.95 -21.34
CA VAL A 593 -7.56 8.00 -22.79
C VAL A 593 -8.76 8.64 -23.47
N SER A 594 -9.97 8.26 -23.05
CA SER A 594 -11.23 8.76 -23.60
C SER A 594 -11.50 10.21 -23.25
N ALA A 595 -11.26 10.63 -22.00
CA ALA A 595 -11.48 11.99 -21.50
C ALA A 595 -10.61 13.00 -22.24
N HIS A 596 -9.32 12.69 -22.34
CA HIS A 596 -8.33 13.62 -22.87
C HIS A 596 -8.09 13.45 -24.37
N LYS A 597 -8.80 12.49 -25.00
CA LYS A 597 -8.66 12.16 -26.44
C LYS A 597 -7.19 11.96 -26.80
N VAL A 598 -6.48 11.23 -25.94
CA VAL A 598 -5.04 11.07 -26.06
C VAL A 598 -4.73 10.33 -27.35
N VAL A 599 -3.96 10.96 -28.22
CA VAL A 599 -3.52 10.38 -29.50
C VAL A 599 -2.01 10.25 -29.51
N LYS A 600 -1.52 9.12 -30.02
CA LYS A 600 -0.08 8.90 -30.18
C LYS A 600 0.55 10.01 -31.02
N ALA A 601 1.68 10.53 -30.56
CA ALA A 601 2.45 11.50 -31.32
C ALA A 601 3.03 10.85 -32.58
N ASN A 602 3.07 11.58 -33.69
CA ASN A 602 3.70 11.12 -34.92
C ASN A 602 5.22 11.27 -34.82
N VAL A 603 5.85 10.48 -33.95
CA VAL A 603 7.29 10.45 -33.72
C VAL A 603 7.83 9.13 -34.22
N LYS A 604 8.92 9.17 -35.00
CA LYS A 604 9.61 7.94 -35.41
C LYS A 604 10.15 7.23 -34.15
N LEU A 605 9.69 6.00 -33.92
CA LEU A 605 10.30 5.13 -32.92
C LEU A 605 11.71 4.78 -33.39
N PRO A 606 12.70 4.64 -32.49
CA PRO A 606 14.04 4.25 -32.89
C PRO A 606 13.93 2.88 -33.56
N ALA A 607 14.58 2.72 -34.70
CA ALA A 607 14.88 1.37 -35.15
C ALA A 607 15.95 0.85 -34.20
N TYR A 608 15.73 -0.35 -33.68
CA TYR A 608 16.72 -1.00 -32.85
C TYR A 608 17.20 -2.23 -33.60
N ASP A 609 18.50 -2.23 -33.89
CA ASP A 609 19.15 -2.98 -34.94
C ASP A 609 19.88 -4.22 -34.41
N ASP A 610 20.29 -4.23 -33.14
CA ASP A 610 21.20 -5.25 -32.63
C ASP A 610 20.49 -6.47 -32.01
N HIS A 611 19.31 -6.30 -31.40
CA HIS A 611 18.57 -7.39 -30.76
C HIS A 611 17.06 -7.22 -30.93
N SER A 612 16.35 -8.28 -31.31
CA SER A 612 14.89 -8.24 -31.31
C SER A 612 14.36 -8.30 -29.88
N TRP A 613 13.20 -7.71 -29.61
CA TRP A 613 12.56 -7.80 -28.29
C TRP A 613 12.44 -9.25 -27.81
N LYS A 614 12.13 -10.19 -28.72
CA LYS A 614 12.05 -11.61 -28.40
C LYS A 614 13.38 -12.20 -27.96
N ASP A 615 14.51 -11.69 -28.43
CA ASP A 615 15.83 -12.16 -28.01
C ASP A 615 16.11 -11.70 -26.58
N LEU A 616 15.78 -10.44 -26.27
CA LEU A 616 15.87 -9.89 -24.92
C LEU A 616 14.93 -10.59 -23.93
N GLN A 617 13.72 -10.97 -24.35
CA GLN A 617 12.82 -11.77 -23.52
C GLN A 617 13.43 -13.13 -23.16
N ARG A 618 14.04 -13.82 -24.13
CA ARG A 618 14.72 -15.10 -23.88
C ARG A 618 15.94 -14.93 -22.96
N GLU A 619 16.67 -13.83 -23.10
CA GLU A 619 17.77 -13.51 -22.19
C GLU A 619 17.27 -13.27 -20.76
N ALA A 620 16.21 -12.48 -20.61
CA ALA A 620 15.59 -12.19 -19.33
C ALA A 620 15.08 -13.47 -18.62
N ASP A 621 14.45 -14.38 -19.37
CA ASP A 621 14.00 -15.68 -18.86
C ASP A 621 15.19 -16.54 -18.39
N ARG A 622 16.26 -16.61 -19.20
CA ARG A 622 17.48 -17.35 -18.84
C ARG A 622 18.06 -16.86 -17.53
N LYS A 623 18.20 -15.53 -17.37
CA LYS A 623 18.76 -14.90 -16.16
C LYS A 623 17.85 -15.02 -14.93
N GLY A 624 16.54 -14.96 -15.13
CA GLY A 624 15.58 -15.13 -14.03
C GLY A 624 15.60 -16.52 -13.41
N ILE A 625 15.85 -17.56 -14.23
CA ILE A 625 15.96 -18.95 -13.76
C ILE A 625 17.24 -19.17 -12.97
N ASP A 626 18.38 -18.68 -13.46
CA ASP A 626 19.69 -18.91 -12.84
C ASP A 626 19.74 -18.40 -11.39
N PHE A 627 19.06 -17.29 -11.07
CA PHE A 627 19.00 -16.74 -9.72
C PHE A 627 18.25 -17.64 -8.72
N LEU A 628 17.18 -18.32 -9.14
CA LEU A 628 16.37 -19.18 -8.27
C LEU A 628 17.09 -20.46 -7.82
N ASP A 629 18.10 -20.90 -8.58
CA ASP A 629 18.89 -22.08 -8.22
C ASP A 629 20.05 -21.76 -7.28
N GLU A 630 20.57 -20.52 -7.28
CA GLU A 630 21.59 -20.08 -6.32
C GLU A 630 20.99 -19.74 -4.94
N ASP A 631 19.75 -19.23 -4.88
CA ASP A 631 19.10 -18.78 -3.63
C ASP A 631 18.62 -19.93 -2.71
N LYS A 632 18.82 -21.20 -3.11
CA LYS A 632 18.55 -22.36 -2.24
C LYS A 632 19.56 -22.50 -1.08
N GLY A 633 20.58 -21.63 -1.01
CA GLY A 633 21.64 -21.63 0.01
C GLY A 633 21.51 -20.55 1.09
N SER A 634 20.66 -20.77 2.09
CA SER A 634 20.66 -20.11 3.43
C SER A 634 21.19 -18.66 3.54
N HIS A 635 20.51 -17.68 2.95
CA HIS A 635 20.71 -16.30 3.35
C HIS A 635 19.79 -15.96 4.53
N THR A 636 20.36 -16.04 5.74
CA THR A 636 19.79 -15.33 6.89
C THR A 636 20.02 -13.84 6.65
N ASN A 637 18.95 -13.10 6.36
CA ASN A 637 19.01 -11.65 6.23
C ASN A 637 19.68 -11.06 7.49
N ARG A 638 20.86 -10.48 7.33
CA ARG A 638 21.64 -9.91 8.46
C ARG A 638 21.05 -8.60 9.01
N TRP A 639 20.00 -8.07 8.39
CA TRP A 639 19.34 -6.82 8.77
C TRP A 639 17.80 -6.90 8.73
N PRO A 640 17.16 -7.86 9.41
CA PRO A 640 15.69 -7.96 9.41
C PRO A 640 15.05 -6.68 9.95
N SER A 641 15.73 -5.99 10.87
CA SER A 641 15.26 -4.78 11.51
C SER A 641 15.17 -3.59 10.55
N VAL A 642 16.16 -3.33 9.67
CA VAL A 642 16.09 -2.21 8.71
C VAL A 642 14.95 -2.41 7.71
N ALA A 643 14.84 -3.63 7.16
CA ALA A 643 13.73 -3.99 6.29
C ALA A 643 12.40 -3.95 7.04
N ALA A 644 12.33 -4.35 8.31
CA ALA A 644 11.14 -4.23 9.14
C ALA A 644 10.81 -2.78 9.48
N THR A 645 11.80 -1.91 9.68
CA THR A 645 11.63 -0.47 9.92
C THR A 645 11.10 0.21 8.65
N LEU A 646 11.64 -0.14 7.48
CA LEU A 646 11.13 0.30 6.18
C LEU A 646 9.75 -0.29 5.84
N ARG A 647 9.47 -1.53 6.25
CA ARG A 647 8.13 -2.14 6.17
C ARG A 647 7.15 -1.52 7.19
N ARG A 648 7.60 -1.12 8.39
CA ARG A 648 6.83 -0.42 9.44
C ARG A 648 6.51 1.03 9.07
N PHE A 649 7.27 1.65 8.17
CA PHE A 649 6.81 2.85 7.46
C PHE A 649 5.57 2.57 6.59
N GLY A 650 5.02 1.35 6.62
CA GLY A 650 3.61 1.00 6.51
C GLY A 650 3.00 1.14 5.13
N LYS A 651 3.68 1.84 4.22
CA LYS A 651 3.25 2.15 2.86
C LYS A 651 4.44 2.30 1.89
N LEU A 652 5.63 1.87 2.31
CA LEU A 652 6.80 1.70 1.44
C LEU A 652 6.84 0.32 0.79
N SER A 653 6.19 -0.69 1.40
CA SER A 653 5.91 -1.97 0.71
C SER A 653 5.24 -1.72 -0.63
N CYS A 654 4.32 -0.77 -0.71
CA CYS A 654 3.66 -0.41 -1.96
C CYS A 654 4.59 0.21 -3.03
N LEU A 655 5.79 0.72 -2.68
CA LEU A 655 6.76 1.16 -3.68
C LEU A 655 7.74 0.06 -4.09
N PHE A 656 7.76 -1.07 -3.38
CA PHE A 656 8.72 -2.15 -3.60
C PHE A 656 8.06 -3.48 -3.97
N ASP A 657 6.76 -3.60 -3.70
CA ASP A 657 5.96 -4.81 -3.82
C ASP A 657 4.82 -4.52 -4.80
N SER A 658 5.14 -4.59 -6.10
CA SER A 658 4.14 -4.76 -7.15
C SER A 658 3.82 -6.25 -7.37
N SER A 659 4.36 -7.15 -6.55
CA SER A 659 4.22 -8.60 -6.69
C SER A 659 2.98 -9.09 -5.94
N HIS A 660 1.82 -8.68 -6.43
CA HIS A 660 0.54 -9.33 -6.16
C HIS A 660 0.02 -9.85 -7.47
#